data_AF-A0A2T0TWV7-F1
#
_entry.id   AF-A0A2T0TWV7-F1
#
_cell.length_a   1.000
_cell.length_b   1.000
_cell.length_c   1.000
_cell.angle_alpha   90.00
_cell.angle_beta   90.00
_cell.angle_gamma   90.00
#
_symmetry.space_group_name_H-M   'P 1'
#
loop_
_entity.id
_entity.type
_entity.pdbx_description
1 polymer ?
#
loop_
_entity_poly.entity_id
_entity_poly.type
_entity_poly.pdbx_seq_one_letter_code
_entity_poly.pdbx_strand_id
1 'polypeptide(L)'
;MRLTRTPPAARALAAAQETNARLGHEHLGPLSAHRGFLPTRPPLLRLPDTHAPWDEAAARLPDLFRDVAVREALEELPVLPAGPEVLPDAALQRAATVLGLLGHAYVHSRAPQRTDLPAGVAAPWAQVRRRLGRSAEPVLTYPDLIVHNWRWAGGGDAVPLLSDDLRLLVPVAGNEEERVFYLTQVEILARCATVVPAAVAAQQAVLDDDAEALTAALARVTAALETATRRSLTLIDPRPGARTSVDPVVWAKTVAPLAVPSRAGVLGPSGTASPVFGLLDALLGRRGHASQLGREILLQRRSSPPHWRRFLDAVDEVPVPAYVAARPRPDLVAALDAAREAYAGPEGFLGRHRRTVSGYLAVAFLVGRGVTIGGFAGTPGEHTWHTVDAALTASRTERPAPPDARPPHAGARHRAGDRRSVADVAEHNDDAHGWWVAVDGRVHDVTGFVGRHPGGTAVLRAHAGLDATVAFGRAHPDRPAVRRLLAATDAGLLVRPVLTRARPLYEAWGAALSGLVQLQNAFRLDRSFGLGTELCRPGGDRPTALQADRAADTAARFGDEYLPRFAADVLAPLAESVLREQRAAPRRIRAVPGPPPGAPPAPAPLRQRLDLLDRRIGATKELLVAGARAFDTWGDAVLCQGELWRLAAAAVPVCAAAATVAVSVPRAA
;
A
#
# COMPACT_ATOMS: atom_id res chain seq x y z
N MET A 1 2.01 14.36 54.76
CA MET A 1 1.68 14.92 53.42
C MET A 1 2.78 14.53 52.45
N ARG A 2 2.54 13.59 51.53
CA ARG A 2 3.44 13.42 50.36
C ARG A 2 3.16 14.60 49.43
N LEU A 3 4.18 15.39 49.10
CA LEU A 3 4.09 16.42 48.07
C LEU A 3 3.81 15.70 46.73
N THR A 4 2.59 15.82 46.20
CA THR A 4 2.24 15.27 44.89
C THR A 4 3.09 15.94 43.83
N ARG A 5 4.06 15.20 43.27
CA ARG A 5 4.93 15.71 42.23
C ARG A 5 4.14 15.81 40.93
N THR A 6 4.10 16.98 40.30
CA THR A 6 3.51 17.14 38.97
C THR A 6 4.26 16.28 37.95
N PRO A 7 3.58 15.41 37.19
CA PRO A 7 4.22 14.52 36.24
C PRO A 7 4.95 15.29 35.13
N PRO A 8 6.08 14.79 34.62
CA PRO A 8 6.77 15.41 33.49
C PRO A 8 5.85 15.62 32.28
N ALA A 9 5.05 14.62 31.91
CA ALA A 9 4.12 14.73 30.79
C ALA A 9 3.04 15.80 31.04
N ALA A 10 2.58 15.97 32.29
CA ALA A 10 1.64 17.03 32.65
C ALA A 10 2.25 18.43 32.44
N ARG A 11 3.51 18.63 32.86
CA ARG A 11 4.24 19.89 32.65
C ARG A 11 4.45 20.17 31.16
N ALA A 12 4.86 19.16 30.39
CA ALA A 12 5.07 19.30 28.95
C ALA A 12 3.77 19.65 28.21
N LEU A 13 2.67 18.99 28.56
CA LEU A 13 1.34 19.26 28.01
C LEU A 13 0.86 20.68 28.35
N ALA A 14 0.96 21.08 29.62
CA ALA A 14 0.57 22.43 30.07
C ALA A 14 1.39 23.52 29.36
N ALA A 15 2.73 23.34 29.28
CA ALA A 15 3.61 24.29 28.62
C ALA A 15 3.32 24.42 27.12
N ALA A 16 2.96 23.31 26.45
CA ALA A 16 2.53 23.33 25.05
C ALA A 16 1.22 24.10 24.87
N GLN A 17 0.21 23.81 25.70
CA GLN A 17 -1.08 24.50 25.64
C GLN A 17 -0.95 26.01 25.92
N GLU A 18 -0.18 26.39 26.94
CA GLU A 18 0.08 27.80 27.27
C GLU A 18 0.82 28.51 26.13
N THR A 19 1.84 27.88 25.57
CA THR A 19 2.61 28.45 24.44
C THR A 19 1.73 28.61 23.20
N ASN A 20 0.96 27.59 22.82
CA ASN A 20 0.06 27.66 21.68
C ASN A 20 -1.05 28.71 21.89
N ALA A 21 -1.59 28.84 23.10
CA ALA A 21 -2.56 29.88 23.44
C ALA A 21 -1.96 31.28 23.29
N ARG A 22 -0.76 31.51 23.84
CA ARG A 22 -0.04 32.79 23.74
C ARG A 22 0.30 33.17 22.30
N LEU A 23 0.72 32.20 21.48
CA LEU A 23 1.10 32.44 20.08
C LEU A 23 -0.12 32.62 19.15
N GLY A 24 -1.31 32.18 19.56
CA GLY A 24 -2.50 32.23 18.70
C GLY A 24 -2.47 31.18 17.56
N HIS A 25 -1.45 30.32 17.50
CA HIS A 25 -1.27 29.29 16.49
C HIS A 25 -0.51 28.08 17.05
N GLU A 26 -0.49 26.96 16.32
CA GLU A 26 0.03 25.67 16.81
C GLU A 26 1.25 25.13 16.01
N HIS A 27 2.05 26.01 15.39
CA HIS A 27 3.19 25.61 14.53
C HIS A 27 4.26 24.76 15.24
N LEU A 28 4.41 24.93 16.55
CA LEU A 28 5.33 24.13 17.35
C LEU A 28 4.78 22.72 17.63
N GLY A 29 3.57 22.41 17.15
CA GLY A 29 2.90 21.13 17.28
C GLY A 29 1.57 21.29 18.03
N PRO A 30 0.42 20.99 17.42
CA PRO A 30 -0.83 20.96 18.14
C PRO A 30 -0.79 19.85 19.20
N LEU A 31 -1.06 20.20 20.45
CA LEU A 31 -1.04 19.27 21.57
C LEU A 31 -2.00 19.75 22.67
N SER A 32 -3.01 18.94 22.98
CA SER A 32 -3.96 19.24 24.06
C SER A 32 -4.58 17.99 24.66
N ALA A 33 -5.13 18.10 25.88
CA ALA A 33 -5.83 17.00 26.53
C ALA A 33 -7.06 16.50 25.76
N HIS A 34 -7.75 17.38 25.01
CA HIS A 34 -9.03 17.08 24.37
C HIS A 34 -8.91 16.73 22.88
N ARG A 35 -7.88 17.22 22.16
CA ARG A 35 -7.63 16.89 20.74
C ARG A 35 -6.40 16.01 20.54
N GLY A 36 -5.66 15.69 21.60
CA GLY A 36 -4.40 14.96 21.49
C GLY A 36 -3.43 15.73 20.60
N PHE A 37 -2.99 15.12 19.51
CA PHE A 37 -2.08 15.71 18.53
C PHE A 37 -2.77 16.42 17.35
N LEU A 38 -4.09 16.62 17.42
CA LEU A 38 -4.84 17.41 16.43
C LEU A 38 -4.98 18.87 16.88
N PRO A 39 -5.15 19.80 15.91
CA PRO A 39 -5.34 21.21 16.21
C PRO A 39 -6.56 21.46 17.09
N THR A 40 -6.44 22.40 18.00
CA THR A 40 -7.55 22.84 18.88
C THR A 40 -8.51 23.77 18.17
N ARG A 41 -8.03 24.45 17.12
CA ARG A 41 -8.82 25.29 16.21
C ARG A 41 -8.86 24.62 14.83
N PRO A 42 -9.95 24.80 14.05
CA PRO A 42 -9.97 24.32 12.67
C PRO A 42 -8.80 24.88 11.87
N PRO A 43 -8.23 24.09 10.95
CA PRO A 43 -7.25 24.61 10.00
C PRO A 43 -7.82 25.80 9.21
N LEU A 44 -6.97 26.79 8.96
CA LEU A 44 -7.35 28.01 8.25
C LEU A 44 -7.86 27.66 6.84
N LEU A 45 -9.01 28.22 6.45
CA LEU A 45 -9.69 27.88 5.19
C LEU A 45 -9.19 28.65 3.97
N ARG A 46 -8.58 29.83 4.16
CA ARG A 46 -8.02 30.69 3.10
C ARG A 46 -6.77 31.40 3.59
N LEU A 47 -5.81 31.58 2.71
CA LEU A 47 -4.66 32.45 2.92
C LEU A 47 -5.10 33.93 2.83
N PRO A 48 -4.29 34.89 3.31
CA PRO A 48 -4.53 36.30 3.05
C PRO A 48 -4.66 36.58 1.55
N ASP A 49 -5.41 37.62 1.19
CA ASP A 49 -5.68 37.97 -0.23
C ASP A 49 -4.41 38.15 -1.06
N THR A 50 -3.33 38.63 -0.44
CA THR A 50 -2.00 38.76 -1.07
C THR A 50 -1.39 37.43 -1.53
N HIS A 51 -1.92 36.30 -1.06
CA HIS A 51 -1.48 34.94 -1.37
C HIS A 51 -2.61 34.08 -1.96
N ALA A 52 -3.73 34.69 -2.38
CA ALA A 52 -4.84 34.02 -3.03
C ALA A 52 -4.43 33.13 -4.23
N PRO A 53 -3.43 33.48 -5.06
CA PRO A 53 -3.01 32.62 -6.18
C PRO A 53 -2.61 31.19 -5.77
N TRP A 54 -2.08 30.99 -4.56
CA TRP A 54 -1.78 29.63 -4.07
C TRP A 54 -3.05 28.83 -3.75
N ASP A 55 -4.06 29.47 -3.15
CA ASP A 55 -5.35 28.85 -2.88
C ASP A 55 -6.11 28.53 -4.16
N GLU A 56 -6.05 29.43 -5.15
CA GLU A 56 -6.65 29.24 -6.48
C GLU A 56 -5.99 28.07 -7.22
N ALA A 57 -4.66 27.98 -7.19
CA ALA A 57 -3.94 26.84 -7.76
C ALA A 57 -4.31 25.53 -7.06
N ALA A 58 -4.38 25.54 -5.72
CA ALA A 58 -4.78 24.37 -4.94
C ALA A 58 -6.23 23.93 -5.24
N ALA A 59 -7.16 24.88 -5.40
CA ALA A 59 -8.55 24.57 -5.72
C ALA A 59 -8.73 23.95 -7.12
N ARG A 60 -7.84 24.29 -8.06
CA ARG A 60 -7.83 23.73 -9.43
C ARG A 60 -7.14 22.38 -9.55
N LEU A 61 -6.42 21.92 -8.53
CA LEU A 61 -5.62 20.68 -8.59
C LEU A 61 -6.43 19.45 -9.05
N PRO A 62 -7.66 19.17 -8.57
CA PRO A 62 -8.42 18.01 -9.02
C PRO A 62 -8.64 17.97 -10.53
N ASP A 63 -8.99 19.11 -11.12
CA ASP A 63 -9.22 19.21 -12.56
C ASP A 63 -7.89 19.14 -13.32
N LEU A 64 -6.87 19.87 -12.88
CA LEU A 64 -5.53 19.83 -13.48
C LEU A 64 -4.90 18.43 -13.42
N PHE A 65 -5.10 17.69 -12.34
CA PHE A 65 -4.60 16.33 -12.17
C PHE A 65 -5.34 15.35 -13.07
N ARG A 66 -6.67 15.47 -13.18
CA ARG A 66 -7.51 14.72 -14.13
C ARG A 66 -7.09 14.98 -15.58
N ASP A 67 -6.73 16.22 -15.89
CA ASP A 67 -6.42 16.68 -17.24
C ASP A 67 -4.92 16.61 -17.58
N VAL A 68 -4.09 16.13 -16.64
CA VAL A 68 -2.62 15.96 -16.80
C VAL A 68 -1.92 17.31 -17.10
N ALA A 69 -2.46 18.40 -16.56
CA ALA A 69 -2.06 19.79 -16.80
C ALA A 69 -1.43 20.48 -15.56
N VAL A 70 -1.15 19.72 -14.49
CA VAL A 70 -0.59 20.26 -13.24
C VAL A 70 0.76 20.95 -13.48
N ARG A 71 1.62 20.39 -14.34
CA ARG A 71 2.97 20.95 -14.53
C ARG A 71 2.91 22.32 -15.19
N GLU A 72 2.19 22.41 -16.30
CA GLU A 72 1.99 23.63 -17.08
C GLU A 72 1.40 24.72 -16.19
N ALA A 73 0.34 24.41 -15.44
CA ALA A 73 -0.30 25.38 -14.56
C ALA A 73 0.62 25.90 -13.43
N LEU A 74 1.51 25.06 -12.90
CA LEU A 74 2.41 25.46 -11.81
C LEU A 74 3.71 26.11 -12.29
N GLU A 75 4.11 25.89 -13.55
CA GLU A 75 5.19 26.64 -14.19
C GLU A 75 4.84 28.13 -14.37
N GLU A 76 3.54 28.45 -14.51
CA GLU A 76 3.02 29.82 -14.59
C GLU A 76 2.71 30.46 -13.23
N LEU A 77 2.85 29.71 -12.12
CA LEU A 77 2.51 30.22 -10.80
C LEU A 77 3.46 31.35 -10.37
N PRO A 78 2.95 32.53 -9.95
CA PRO A 78 3.81 33.65 -9.58
C PRO A 78 4.63 33.32 -8.33
N VAL A 79 5.85 33.87 -8.29
CA VAL A 79 6.70 33.80 -7.09
C VAL A 79 6.20 34.84 -6.08
N LEU A 80 5.45 34.37 -5.08
CA LEU A 80 5.02 35.21 -3.97
C LEU A 80 5.99 35.06 -2.79
N PRO A 81 6.42 36.17 -2.14
CA PRO A 81 7.27 36.10 -0.95
C PRO A 81 6.49 35.49 0.23
N ALA A 82 7.16 34.70 1.05
CA ALA A 82 6.59 34.10 2.27
C ALA A 82 7.38 34.51 3.52
N GLY A 83 8.01 35.69 3.48
CA GLY A 83 8.72 36.27 4.62
C GLY A 83 7.77 36.74 5.73
N PRO A 84 8.28 36.92 6.95
CA PRO A 84 7.48 37.37 8.10
C PRO A 84 6.80 38.73 7.89
N GLU A 85 7.33 39.57 7.00
CA GLU A 85 6.82 40.89 6.66
C GLU A 85 5.56 40.87 5.76
N VAL A 86 5.31 39.76 5.05
CA VAL A 86 4.20 39.65 4.08
C VAL A 86 3.19 38.55 4.42
N LEU A 87 3.65 37.42 4.97
CA LEU A 87 2.80 36.30 5.31
C LEU A 87 2.75 36.17 6.84
N PRO A 88 1.62 36.45 7.51
CA PRO A 88 1.53 36.37 8.96
C PRO A 88 1.74 34.93 9.43
N ASP A 89 2.30 34.77 10.62
CA ASP A 89 2.58 33.45 11.18
C ASP A 89 1.32 32.57 11.19
N ALA A 90 0.16 33.10 11.57
CA ALA A 90 -1.11 32.36 11.61
C ALA A 90 -1.50 31.66 10.28
N ALA A 91 -0.95 32.09 9.14
CA ALA A 91 -1.19 31.49 7.82
C ALA A 91 -0.13 30.43 7.43
N LEU A 92 0.98 30.31 8.17
CA LEU A 92 2.13 29.47 7.80
C LEU A 92 1.78 28.00 7.61
N GLN A 93 0.99 27.43 8.52
CA GLN A 93 0.63 26.02 8.42
C GLN A 93 -0.26 25.73 7.21
N ARG A 94 -1.19 26.64 6.86
CA ARG A 94 -1.96 26.53 5.62
C ARG A 94 -1.07 26.63 4.40
N ALA A 95 -0.16 27.62 4.38
CA ALA A 95 0.78 27.79 3.28
C ALA A 95 1.67 26.55 3.10
N ALA A 96 2.10 25.90 4.18
CA ALA A 96 2.86 24.65 4.12
C ALA A 96 2.06 23.50 3.51
N THR A 97 0.80 23.33 3.91
CA THR A 97 -0.11 22.32 3.33
C THR A 97 -0.34 22.58 1.84
N VAL A 98 -0.67 23.81 1.45
CA VAL A 98 -0.92 24.18 0.05
C VAL A 98 0.33 23.97 -0.81
N LEU A 99 1.46 24.60 -0.46
CA LEU A 99 2.68 24.54 -1.26
C LEU A 99 3.27 23.12 -1.31
N GLY A 100 3.17 22.35 -0.22
CA GLY A 100 3.62 20.96 -0.19
C GLY A 100 2.82 20.07 -1.12
N LEU A 101 1.50 20.24 -1.17
CA LEU A 101 0.62 19.48 -2.07
C LEU A 101 0.78 19.91 -3.53
N LEU A 102 0.95 21.21 -3.81
CA LEU A 102 1.31 21.70 -5.15
C LEU A 102 2.64 21.08 -5.63
N GLY A 103 3.66 21.09 -4.76
CA GLY A 103 4.97 20.52 -5.07
C GLY A 103 4.91 19.02 -5.36
N HIS A 104 4.22 18.25 -4.52
CA HIS A 104 4.07 16.81 -4.74
C HIS A 104 3.17 16.48 -5.95
N ALA A 105 2.12 17.25 -6.20
CA ALA A 105 1.30 17.10 -7.40
C ALA A 105 2.13 17.35 -8.68
N TYR A 106 3.01 18.36 -8.68
CA TYR A 106 3.92 18.63 -9.80
C TYR A 106 4.83 17.42 -10.12
N VAL A 107 5.43 16.83 -9.08
CA VAL A 107 6.34 15.67 -9.22
C VAL A 107 5.59 14.44 -9.74
N HIS A 108 4.42 14.14 -9.17
CA HIS A 108 3.74 12.85 -9.35
C HIS A 108 2.58 12.84 -10.37
N SER A 109 2.19 13.99 -10.91
CA SER A 109 1.07 14.11 -11.87
C SER A 109 1.25 13.31 -13.17
N ARG A 110 2.48 13.12 -13.65
CA ARG A 110 2.78 12.32 -14.86
C ARG A 110 4.22 11.79 -14.90
N ALA A 111 4.48 10.79 -15.74
CA ALA A 111 5.82 10.26 -15.99
C ALA A 111 6.51 10.98 -17.19
N PRO A 112 7.85 11.02 -17.26
CA PRO A 112 8.78 10.78 -16.16
C PRO A 112 8.62 11.85 -15.07
N GLN A 113 9.00 11.53 -13.83
CA GLN A 113 8.93 12.45 -12.71
C GLN A 113 9.94 13.60 -12.89
N ARG A 114 9.51 14.84 -12.63
CA ARG A 114 10.38 16.03 -12.56
C ARG A 114 10.50 16.47 -11.12
N THR A 115 11.71 16.41 -10.57
CA THR A 115 11.99 16.76 -9.17
C THR A 115 12.39 18.22 -8.98
N ASP A 116 12.71 18.92 -10.06
CA ASP A 116 12.96 20.36 -10.06
C ASP A 116 11.63 21.12 -10.08
N LEU A 117 11.28 21.66 -8.91
CA LEU A 117 10.03 22.40 -8.71
C LEU A 117 10.11 23.80 -9.35
N PRO A 118 9.00 24.31 -9.92
CA PRO A 118 8.96 25.67 -10.45
C PRO A 118 9.19 26.70 -9.35
N ALA A 119 9.80 27.84 -9.69
CA ALA A 119 10.21 28.87 -8.73
C ALA A 119 9.03 29.37 -7.87
N GLY A 120 7.83 29.46 -8.47
CA GLY A 120 6.59 29.85 -7.79
C GLY A 120 6.17 28.93 -6.64
N VAL A 121 6.67 27.69 -6.61
CA VAL A 121 6.46 26.74 -5.52
C VAL A 121 7.73 26.59 -4.67
N ALA A 122 8.88 26.39 -5.31
CA ALA A 122 10.13 26.04 -4.64
C ALA A 122 10.58 27.12 -3.63
N ALA A 123 10.61 28.38 -4.08
CA ALA A 123 11.11 29.50 -3.28
C ALA A 123 10.24 29.82 -2.06
N PRO A 124 8.92 30.04 -2.18
CA PRO A 124 8.07 30.28 -1.02
C PRO A 124 8.00 29.07 -0.09
N TRP A 125 7.98 27.85 -0.63
CA TRP A 125 7.91 26.66 0.23
C TRP A 125 9.18 26.50 1.08
N ALA A 126 10.35 26.86 0.55
CA ALA A 126 11.59 26.91 1.33
C ALA A 126 11.51 27.95 2.46
N GLN A 127 10.96 29.13 2.20
CA GLN A 127 10.76 30.16 3.22
C GLN A 127 9.79 29.71 4.32
N VAL A 128 8.64 29.14 3.95
CA VAL A 128 7.64 28.61 4.89
C VAL A 128 8.23 27.49 5.74
N ARG A 129 8.92 26.52 5.15
CA ARG A 129 9.56 25.41 5.89
C ARG A 129 10.60 25.90 6.88
N ARG A 130 11.43 26.88 6.48
CA ARG A 130 12.42 27.50 7.37
C ARG A 130 11.74 28.22 8.54
N ARG A 131 10.67 28.99 8.29
CA ARG A 131 9.90 29.66 9.36
C ARG A 131 9.22 28.68 10.32
N LEU A 132 8.82 27.51 9.83
CA LEU A 132 8.30 26.41 10.65
C LEU A 132 9.40 25.57 11.33
N GLY A 133 10.69 25.89 11.13
CA GLY A 133 11.81 25.14 11.70
C GLY A 133 11.95 23.71 11.15
N ARG A 134 11.51 23.48 9.90
CA ARG A 134 11.50 22.16 9.24
C ARG A 134 12.73 21.95 8.35
N SER A 135 12.91 20.72 7.88
CA SER A 135 13.97 20.33 6.95
C SER A 135 14.00 21.22 5.69
N ALA A 136 15.22 21.48 5.21
CA ALA A 136 15.46 22.16 3.93
C ALA A 136 15.08 21.30 2.71
N GLU A 137 14.89 19.99 2.88
CA GLU A 137 14.40 19.10 1.82
C GLU A 137 12.92 19.34 1.50
N PRO A 138 12.54 19.59 0.23
CA PRO A 138 11.17 19.88 -0.17
C PRO A 138 10.34 18.60 -0.14
N VAL A 139 9.82 18.28 1.04
CA VAL A 139 9.00 17.09 1.29
C VAL A 139 7.73 17.45 2.05
N LEU A 140 6.62 16.87 1.60
CA LEU A 140 5.33 16.92 2.27
C LEU A 140 5.41 16.18 3.61
N THR A 141 5.02 16.83 4.70
CA THR A 141 5.09 16.24 6.05
C THR A 141 3.75 15.69 6.51
N TYR A 142 3.77 14.82 7.52
CA TYR A 142 2.54 14.26 8.09
C TYR A 142 1.60 15.34 8.68
N PRO A 143 2.11 16.39 9.36
CA PRO A 143 1.29 17.55 9.71
C PRO A 143 0.59 18.21 8.51
N ASP A 144 1.30 18.34 7.39
CA ASP A 144 0.78 19.04 6.21
C ASP A 144 -0.31 18.22 5.50
N LEU A 145 -0.07 16.91 5.34
CA LEU A 145 -0.96 16.01 4.59
C LEU A 145 -2.18 15.57 5.40
N ILE A 146 -2.02 15.36 6.71
CA ILE A 146 -3.06 14.73 7.54
C ILE A 146 -3.59 15.71 8.59
N VAL A 147 -2.72 16.20 9.48
CA VAL A 147 -3.16 16.93 10.70
C VAL A 147 -3.86 18.26 10.38
N HIS A 148 -3.44 18.93 9.31
CA HIS A 148 -3.97 20.24 8.93
C HIS A 148 -4.72 20.27 7.58
N ASN A 149 -4.87 19.13 6.88
CA ASN A 149 -5.55 19.09 5.58
C ASN A 149 -7.02 18.64 5.69
N TRP A 150 -7.80 19.29 6.52
CA TRP A 150 -9.22 18.96 6.67
C TRP A 150 -10.06 20.19 7.01
N ARG A 151 -11.35 20.12 6.66
CA ARG A 151 -12.40 21.06 7.04
C ARG A 151 -13.71 20.31 7.28
N TRP A 152 -14.61 20.91 8.04
CA TRP A 152 -15.96 20.41 8.21
C TRP A 152 -16.78 20.55 6.93
N ALA A 153 -17.59 19.54 6.63
CA ALA A 153 -18.54 19.57 5.53
C ALA A 153 -19.70 20.53 5.80
N GLY A 154 -20.23 20.54 7.03
CA GLY A 154 -21.39 21.36 7.44
C GLY A 154 -21.07 22.78 7.93
N GLY A 155 -19.79 23.18 7.97
CA GLY A 155 -19.34 24.41 8.61
C GLY A 155 -19.29 24.33 10.15
N GLY A 156 -18.51 25.21 10.79
CA GLY A 156 -18.36 25.28 12.25
C GLY A 156 -17.29 24.37 12.87
N ASP A 157 -17.35 24.20 14.19
CA ASP A 157 -16.38 23.46 15.02
C ASP A 157 -17.02 22.22 15.66
N ALA A 158 -17.48 21.27 14.83
CA ALA A 158 -18.09 20.06 15.37
C ALA A 158 -17.04 19.14 16.07
N VAL A 159 -17.52 18.23 16.91
CA VAL A 159 -16.77 17.10 17.48
C VAL A 159 -17.75 15.95 17.65
N PRO A 160 -17.34 14.68 17.44
CA PRO A 160 -15.99 14.21 17.12
C PRO A 160 -15.60 14.39 15.64
N LEU A 161 -14.29 14.46 15.36
CA LEU A 161 -13.73 14.52 14.00
C LEU A 161 -13.86 13.16 13.29
N LEU A 162 -14.99 12.91 12.65
CA LEU A 162 -15.27 11.68 11.90
C LEU A 162 -15.08 11.90 10.41
N SER A 163 -14.51 10.90 9.72
CA SER A 163 -14.14 10.98 8.31
C SER A 163 -15.30 11.39 7.38
N ASP A 164 -16.53 10.98 7.72
CA ASP A 164 -17.74 11.27 6.93
C ASP A 164 -18.13 12.75 6.95
N ASP A 165 -17.88 13.41 8.08
CA ASP A 165 -18.24 14.81 8.32
C ASP A 165 -17.14 15.77 7.84
N LEU A 166 -16.03 15.22 7.35
CA LEU A 166 -14.83 15.95 6.96
C LEU A 166 -14.61 15.96 5.44
N ARG A 167 -13.99 17.02 4.95
CA ARG A 167 -13.49 17.15 3.58
C ARG A 167 -12.05 17.61 3.60
N LEU A 168 -11.29 17.27 2.56
CA LEU A 168 -9.92 17.77 2.39
C LEU A 168 -9.94 19.27 2.12
N LEU A 169 -8.94 19.98 2.62
CA LEU A 169 -8.73 21.39 2.29
C LEU A 169 -8.12 21.55 0.91
N VAL A 170 -7.14 20.70 0.61
CA VAL A 170 -6.42 20.66 -0.66
C VAL A 170 -6.48 19.21 -1.17
N PRO A 171 -7.55 18.84 -1.89
CA PRO A 171 -7.58 17.59 -2.65
C PRO A 171 -6.71 17.74 -3.92
N VAL A 172 -5.94 16.71 -4.25
CA VAL A 172 -5.13 16.65 -5.48
C VAL A 172 -5.82 15.82 -6.55
N ALA A 173 -6.21 14.59 -6.20
CA ALA A 173 -6.93 13.71 -7.13
C ALA A 173 -8.43 14.01 -7.13
N GLY A 174 -8.96 14.47 -5.99
CA GLY A 174 -10.37 14.82 -5.83
C GLY A 174 -11.31 13.63 -5.87
N ASN A 175 -10.81 12.41 -5.64
CA ASN A 175 -11.60 11.19 -5.59
C ASN A 175 -11.87 10.73 -4.14
N GLU A 176 -12.77 9.76 -4.01
CA GLU A 176 -13.13 9.21 -2.70
C GLU A 176 -11.97 8.44 -2.06
N GLU A 177 -11.10 7.80 -2.85
CA GLU A 177 -9.89 7.16 -2.34
C GLU A 177 -9.02 8.17 -1.57
N GLU A 178 -8.81 9.37 -2.11
CA GLU A 178 -8.00 10.41 -1.47
C GLU A 178 -8.64 10.88 -0.17
N ARG A 179 -9.94 11.21 -0.25
CA ARG A 179 -10.73 11.69 0.89
C ARG A 179 -10.73 10.68 2.03
N VAL A 180 -11.18 9.46 1.76
CA VAL A 180 -11.32 8.41 2.77
C VAL A 180 -9.97 8.03 3.34
N PHE A 181 -8.95 7.84 2.51
CA PHE A 181 -7.63 7.38 2.97
C PHE A 181 -6.95 8.39 3.91
N TYR A 182 -6.95 9.67 3.57
CA TYR A 182 -6.34 10.70 4.43
C TYR A 182 -7.20 11.03 5.66
N LEU A 183 -8.51 11.20 5.50
CA LEU A 183 -9.38 11.58 6.63
C LEU A 183 -9.62 10.45 7.64
N THR A 184 -9.48 9.18 7.22
CA THR A 184 -9.44 8.05 8.17
C THR A 184 -8.29 8.21 9.16
N GLN A 185 -7.14 8.76 8.74
CA GLN A 185 -6.02 9.00 9.64
C GLN A 185 -6.31 10.13 10.62
N VAL A 186 -6.99 11.20 10.18
CA VAL A 186 -7.49 12.26 11.07
C VAL A 186 -8.44 11.67 12.12
N GLU A 187 -9.35 10.80 11.72
CA GLU A 187 -10.27 10.13 12.65
C GLU A 187 -9.54 9.22 13.64
N ILE A 188 -8.51 8.48 13.20
CA ILE A 188 -7.67 7.67 14.10
C ILE A 188 -7.00 8.56 15.14
N LEU A 189 -6.40 9.69 14.74
CA LEU A 189 -5.81 10.66 15.68
C LEU A 189 -6.86 11.19 16.67
N ALA A 190 -8.07 11.49 16.19
CA ALA A 190 -9.15 12.01 17.03
C ALA A 190 -9.63 10.98 18.06
N ARG A 191 -9.79 9.71 17.66
CA ARG A 191 -10.15 8.63 18.59
C ARG A 191 -9.04 8.30 19.58
N CYS A 192 -7.78 8.45 19.17
CA CYS A 192 -6.62 8.28 20.03
C CYS A 192 -6.30 9.53 20.88
N ALA A 193 -7.05 10.63 20.75
CA ALA A 193 -6.81 11.85 21.52
C ALA A 193 -6.81 11.61 23.03
N THR A 194 -7.66 10.69 23.51
CA THR A 194 -7.79 10.32 24.93
C THR A 194 -6.55 9.61 25.49
N VAL A 195 -5.65 9.12 24.64
CA VAL A 195 -4.39 8.49 25.07
C VAL A 195 -3.43 9.53 25.68
N VAL A 196 -3.49 10.80 25.24
CA VAL A 196 -2.66 11.89 25.79
C VAL A 196 -2.93 12.13 27.28
N PRO A 197 -4.17 12.43 27.73
CA PRO A 197 -4.45 12.57 29.15
C PRO A 197 -4.34 11.24 29.92
N ALA A 198 -4.55 10.08 29.27
CA ALA A 198 -4.31 8.79 29.90
C ALA A 198 -2.83 8.56 30.22
N ALA A 199 -1.90 8.98 29.35
CA ALA A 199 -0.47 8.91 29.62
C ALA A 199 -0.06 9.79 30.81
N VAL A 200 -0.63 11.00 30.91
CA VAL A 200 -0.43 11.89 32.06
C VAL A 200 -0.94 11.25 33.36
N ALA A 201 -2.16 10.69 33.33
CA ALA A 201 -2.76 10.01 34.48
C ALA A 201 -1.95 8.77 34.89
N ALA A 202 -1.42 8.01 33.93
CA ALA A 202 -0.57 6.87 34.20
C ALA A 202 0.73 7.27 34.91
N GLN A 203 1.39 8.36 34.47
CA GLN A 203 2.58 8.87 35.17
C GLN A 203 2.23 9.34 36.59
N GLN A 204 1.12 10.05 36.78
CA GLN A 204 0.67 10.47 38.10
C GLN A 204 0.45 9.26 39.02
N ALA A 205 -0.27 8.26 38.54
CA ALA A 205 -0.55 7.03 39.27
C ALA A 205 0.74 6.30 39.68
N VAL A 206 1.75 6.25 38.80
CA VAL A 206 3.07 5.70 39.13
C VAL A 206 3.78 6.52 40.21
N LEU A 207 3.72 7.86 40.15
CA LEU A 207 4.36 8.74 41.15
C LEU A 207 3.68 8.65 42.52
N ASP A 208 2.37 8.43 42.54
CA ASP A 208 1.58 8.30 43.77
C ASP A 208 1.55 6.87 44.33
N ASP A 209 2.11 5.90 43.59
CA ASP A 209 2.05 4.45 43.87
C ASP A 209 0.61 3.89 43.90
N ASP A 210 -0.25 4.43 43.03
CA ASP A 210 -1.67 4.11 42.90
C ASP A 210 -1.92 3.15 41.73
N ALA A 211 -2.05 1.87 42.04
CA ALA A 211 -2.31 0.86 41.01
C ALA A 211 -3.73 0.94 40.42
N GLU A 212 -4.73 1.37 41.18
CA GLU A 212 -6.12 1.43 40.71
C GLU A 212 -6.25 2.53 39.65
N ALA A 213 -5.67 3.71 39.94
CA ALA A 213 -5.60 4.80 38.97
C ALA A 213 -4.79 4.41 37.72
N LEU A 214 -3.69 3.66 37.88
CA LEU A 214 -2.90 3.19 36.74
C LEU A 214 -3.67 2.18 35.89
N THR A 215 -4.38 1.23 36.50
CA THR A 215 -5.27 0.29 35.82
C THR A 215 -6.34 1.03 35.02
N ALA A 216 -6.98 2.04 35.62
CA ALA A 216 -7.98 2.87 34.93
C ALA A 216 -7.38 3.66 33.74
N ALA A 217 -6.16 4.18 33.88
CA ALA A 217 -5.47 4.87 32.80
C ALA A 217 -5.15 3.93 31.63
N LEU A 218 -4.63 2.72 31.90
CA LEU A 218 -4.35 1.70 30.90
C LEU A 218 -5.63 1.22 30.19
N ALA A 219 -6.74 1.06 30.94
CA ALA A 219 -8.04 0.69 30.36
C ALA A 219 -8.54 1.73 29.34
N ARG A 220 -8.30 3.03 29.57
CA ARG A 220 -8.63 4.09 28.58
C ARG A 220 -7.80 3.96 27.31
N VAL A 221 -6.52 3.60 27.42
CA VAL A 221 -5.65 3.35 26.26
C VAL A 221 -6.18 2.16 25.44
N THR A 222 -6.50 1.05 26.11
CA THR A 222 -7.09 -0.14 25.49
C THR A 222 -8.38 0.22 24.73
N ALA A 223 -9.32 0.92 25.39
CA ALA A 223 -10.58 1.31 24.78
C ALA A 223 -10.42 2.21 23.54
N ALA A 224 -9.46 3.15 23.56
CA ALA A 224 -9.16 4.01 22.42
C ALA A 224 -8.62 3.21 21.23
N LEU A 225 -7.66 2.32 21.47
CA LEU A 225 -7.05 1.45 20.44
C LEU A 225 -8.07 0.50 19.82
N GLU A 226 -8.87 -0.14 20.66
CA GLU A 226 -9.93 -1.02 20.21
C GLU A 226 -10.97 -0.29 19.36
N THR A 227 -11.33 0.92 19.76
CA THR A 227 -12.27 1.77 19.03
C THR A 227 -11.71 2.18 17.67
N ALA A 228 -10.46 2.67 17.62
CA ALA A 228 -9.79 2.99 16.36
C ALA A 228 -9.68 1.75 15.45
N THR A 229 -9.38 0.59 16.03
CA THR A 229 -9.23 -0.68 15.31
C THR A 229 -10.56 -1.18 14.71
N ARG A 230 -11.66 -1.13 15.48
CA ARG A 230 -12.96 -1.68 15.06
C ARG A 230 -13.79 -0.73 14.20
N ARG A 231 -13.50 0.57 14.24
CA ARG A 231 -14.35 1.60 13.60
C ARG A 231 -13.63 2.40 12.53
N SER A 232 -12.36 2.77 12.74
CA SER A 232 -11.64 3.62 11.79
C SER A 232 -10.81 2.83 10.79
N LEU A 233 -10.08 1.80 11.23
CA LEU A 233 -9.31 0.97 10.27
C LEU A 233 -10.21 0.29 9.23
N THR A 234 -11.48 0.06 9.56
CA THR A 234 -12.47 -0.53 8.64
C THR A 234 -13.05 0.47 7.64
N LEU A 235 -12.75 1.76 7.77
CA LEU A 235 -13.20 2.78 6.81
C LEU A 235 -12.46 2.66 5.48
N ILE A 236 -11.22 2.18 5.47
CA ILE A 236 -10.50 1.90 4.23
C ILE A 236 -10.93 0.51 3.75
N ASP A 237 -12.07 0.46 3.06
CA ASP A 237 -12.71 -0.78 2.63
C ASP A 237 -12.45 -1.05 1.13
N PRO A 238 -11.71 -2.10 0.77
CA PRO A 238 -11.38 -2.39 -0.63
C PRO A 238 -12.54 -3.02 -1.43
N ARG A 239 -13.71 -3.24 -0.80
CA ARG A 239 -14.86 -3.86 -1.50
C ARG A 239 -15.58 -2.84 -2.39
N PRO A 240 -15.87 -3.20 -3.65
CA PRO A 240 -16.71 -2.38 -4.51
C PRO A 240 -18.08 -2.12 -3.88
N GLY A 241 -18.55 -0.88 -3.92
CA GLY A 241 -19.86 -0.48 -3.37
C GLY A 241 -19.94 -0.37 -1.85
N ALA A 242 -18.83 -0.57 -1.12
CA ALA A 242 -18.77 -0.22 0.30
C ALA A 242 -18.96 1.29 0.49
N ARG A 243 -19.55 1.68 1.62
CA ARG A 243 -19.85 3.09 1.95
C ARG A 243 -18.63 4.01 1.88
N THR A 244 -17.47 3.50 2.29
CA THR A 244 -16.17 4.19 2.24
C THR A 244 -15.21 3.35 1.40
N SER A 245 -15.65 2.94 0.22
CA SER A 245 -14.85 2.14 -0.70
C SER A 245 -13.57 2.89 -1.07
N VAL A 246 -12.44 2.20 -0.99
CA VAL A 246 -11.15 2.67 -1.47
C VAL A 246 -10.63 1.60 -2.43
N ASP A 247 -10.79 1.82 -3.73
CA ASP A 247 -10.32 0.85 -4.71
C ASP A 247 -8.77 0.78 -4.70
N PRO A 248 -8.15 -0.39 -4.48
CA PRO A 248 -6.70 -0.49 -4.39
C PRO A 248 -5.96 -0.09 -5.68
N VAL A 249 -6.56 -0.28 -6.86
CA VAL A 249 -6.00 0.13 -8.15
C VAL A 249 -6.10 1.64 -8.32
N VAL A 250 -7.26 2.23 -8.07
CA VAL A 250 -7.46 3.69 -8.15
C VAL A 250 -6.54 4.40 -7.15
N TRP A 251 -6.50 3.92 -5.90
CA TRP A 251 -5.61 4.44 -4.86
C TRP A 251 -4.14 4.34 -5.27
N ALA A 252 -3.70 3.21 -5.83
CA ALA A 252 -2.31 3.01 -6.27
C ALA A 252 -1.88 3.97 -7.39
N LYS A 253 -2.81 4.35 -8.27
CA LYS A 253 -2.55 5.22 -9.42
C LYS A 253 -2.71 6.72 -9.15
N THR A 254 -3.44 7.08 -8.09
CA THR A 254 -3.78 8.47 -7.79
C THR A 254 -3.21 8.94 -6.45
N VAL A 255 -3.65 8.34 -5.34
CA VAL A 255 -3.40 8.82 -3.97
C VAL A 255 -2.04 8.40 -3.44
N ALA A 256 -1.70 7.13 -3.59
CA ALA A 256 -0.49 6.54 -3.03
C ALA A 256 0.83 7.21 -3.50
N PRO A 257 0.98 7.57 -4.79
CA PRO A 257 2.20 8.22 -5.28
C PRO A 257 2.41 9.62 -4.70
N LEU A 258 1.35 10.38 -4.40
CA LEU A 258 1.44 11.78 -3.95
C LEU A 258 2.25 11.95 -2.66
N ALA A 259 2.26 10.94 -1.81
CA ALA A 259 2.99 10.98 -0.54
C ALA A 259 4.44 10.46 -0.64
N VAL A 260 4.89 10.01 -1.81
CA VAL A 260 6.26 9.49 -1.98
C VAL A 260 7.24 10.67 -2.01
N PRO A 261 8.34 10.65 -1.24
CA PRO A 261 9.39 11.65 -1.37
C PRO A 261 10.03 11.62 -2.76
N SER A 262 10.29 12.80 -3.33
CA SER A 262 10.93 12.92 -4.65
C SER A 262 12.40 12.49 -4.66
N ARG A 263 13.03 12.40 -3.49
CA ARG A 263 14.43 11.98 -3.31
C ARG A 263 14.52 10.77 -2.39
N ALA A 264 15.36 9.80 -2.77
CA ALA A 264 15.65 8.64 -1.96
C ALA A 264 16.28 9.05 -0.62
N GLY A 265 15.90 8.36 0.46
CA GLY A 265 16.41 8.61 1.81
C GLY A 265 15.75 9.78 2.56
N VAL A 266 14.92 10.59 1.89
CA VAL A 266 14.09 11.62 2.56
C VAL A 266 12.87 10.95 3.20
N LEU A 267 12.51 11.38 4.41
CA LEU A 267 11.34 10.85 5.14
C LEU A 267 10.06 11.48 4.60
N GLY A 268 9.16 10.65 4.10
CA GLY A 268 7.81 11.05 3.72
C GLY A 268 6.80 11.02 4.87
N PRO A 269 5.54 11.40 4.62
CA PRO A 269 4.44 11.36 5.58
C PRO A 269 3.88 9.94 5.71
N SER A 270 4.75 8.97 6.02
CA SER A 270 4.35 7.57 6.19
C SER A 270 3.57 7.39 7.50
N GLY A 271 2.96 6.21 7.70
CA GLY A 271 2.27 5.90 8.95
C GLY A 271 3.18 6.03 10.18
N THR A 272 4.48 5.78 10.05
CA THR A 272 5.44 5.92 11.17
C THR A 272 5.61 7.37 11.65
N ALA A 273 5.21 8.35 10.83
CA ALA A 273 5.22 9.77 11.18
C ALA A 273 4.05 10.18 12.10
N SER A 274 3.07 9.28 12.33
CA SER A 274 2.00 9.55 13.28
C SER A 274 2.53 9.59 14.72
N PRO A 275 2.27 10.68 15.48
CA PRO A 275 2.78 10.82 16.85
C PRO A 275 2.16 9.82 17.84
N VAL A 276 1.01 9.22 17.50
CA VAL A 276 0.33 8.22 18.33
C VAL A 276 1.22 7.00 18.55
N PHE A 277 1.97 6.56 17.54
CA PHE A 277 2.88 5.41 17.69
C PHE A 277 4.03 5.72 18.65
N GLY A 278 4.60 6.93 18.56
CA GLY A 278 5.61 7.38 19.52
C GLY A 278 5.08 7.42 20.95
N LEU A 279 3.85 7.90 21.15
CA LEU A 279 3.21 7.97 22.46
C LEU A 279 2.96 6.58 23.06
N LEU A 280 2.42 5.66 22.25
CA LEU A 280 2.14 4.30 22.68
C LEU A 280 3.44 3.52 22.96
N ASP A 281 4.49 3.73 22.17
CA ASP A 281 5.80 3.11 22.38
C ASP A 281 6.44 3.58 23.68
N ALA A 282 6.37 4.88 23.99
CA ALA A 282 6.85 5.45 25.24
C ALA A 282 6.05 4.94 26.45
N LEU A 283 4.72 4.91 26.34
CA LEU A 283 3.83 4.53 27.45
C LEU A 283 3.82 3.02 27.74
N LEU A 284 3.73 2.18 26.70
CA LEU A 284 3.56 0.72 26.84
C LEU A 284 4.90 -0.04 26.77
N GLY A 285 5.95 0.67 26.36
CA GLY A 285 7.31 0.17 26.20
C GLY A 285 7.54 -0.49 24.84
N ARG A 286 8.76 -0.32 24.33
CA ARG A 286 9.26 -0.98 23.12
C ARG A 286 10.65 -1.56 23.39
N ARG A 287 10.90 -2.79 22.96
CA ARG A 287 12.14 -3.55 23.26
C ARG A 287 13.32 -3.13 22.38
N GLY A 288 13.07 -2.57 21.20
CA GLY A 288 14.12 -2.16 20.27
C GLY A 288 13.60 -1.48 19.01
N HIS A 289 14.54 -1.02 18.17
CA HIS A 289 14.30 -0.28 16.92
C HIS A 289 15.19 -0.79 15.77
N ALA A 290 15.48 -2.10 15.75
CA ALA A 290 16.45 -2.68 14.82
C ALA A 290 15.92 -2.75 13.37
N SER A 291 14.62 -2.97 13.21
CA SER A 291 13.89 -3.02 11.94
C SER A 291 13.93 -1.69 11.20
N GLN A 292 13.73 -1.73 9.88
CA GLN A 292 13.66 -0.52 9.04
C GLN A 292 12.64 0.50 9.58
N LEU A 293 11.41 0.05 9.86
CA LEU A 293 10.36 0.91 10.42
C LEU A 293 10.66 1.35 11.86
N GLY A 294 11.39 0.55 12.63
CA GLY A 294 11.89 0.95 13.95
C GLY A 294 12.86 2.13 13.87
N ARG A 295 13.82 2.09 12.96
CA ARG A 295 14.74 3.21 12.70
C ARG A 295 13.98 4.42 12.15
N GLU A 296 13.04 4.20 11.23
CA GLU A 296 12.22 5.26 10.64
C GLU A 296 11.43 6.02 11.72
N ILE A 297 10.77 5.32 12.65
CA ILE A 297 10.03 5.95 13.77
C ILE A 297 10.93 6.90 14.58
N LEU A 298 12.18 6.54 14.84
CA LEU A 298 13.13 7.41 15.56
C LEU A 298 13.48 8.67 14.74
N LEU A 299 13.68 8.51 13.43
CA LEU A 299 13.98 9.63 12.54
C LEU A 299 12.77 10.57 12.39
N GLN A 300 11.55 10.01 12.30
CA GLN A 300 10.30 10.77 12.29
C GLN A 300 10.08 11.52 13.61
N ARG A 301 10.34 10.88 14.76
CA ARG A 301 10.27 11.56 16.07
C ARG A 301 11.23 12.74 16.12
N ARG A 302 12.46 12.62 15.60
CA ARG A 302 13.44 13.73 15.59
C ARG A 302 12.98 14.93 14.76
N SER A 303 12.27 14.69 13.66
CA SER A 303 11.76 15.72 12.74
C SER A 303 10.35 16.21 13.07
N SER A 304 9.70 15.63 14.08
CA SER A 304 8.36 16.02 14.53
C SER A 304 8.33 17.41 15.17
N PRO A 305 7.16 18.08 15.20
CA PRO A 305 6.98 19.35 15.89
C PRO A 305 7.53 19.36 17.34
N PRO A 306 8.16 20.46 17.79
CA PRO A 306 8.78 20.55 19.11
C PRO A 306 7.91 20.12 20.31
N HIS A 307 6.64 20.49 20.35
CA HIS A 307 5.72 20.11 21.43
C HIS A 307 5.46 18.61 21.47
N TRP A 308 5.37 17.96 20.30
CA TRP A 308 5.22 16.51 20.25
C TRP A 308 6.46 15.82 20.81
N ARG A 309 7.66 16.24 20.36
CA ARG A 309 8.94 15.67 20.85
C ARG A 309 9.07 15.79 22.37
N ARG A 310 8.89 17.00 22.90
CA ARG A 310 8.99 17.26 24.34
C ARG A 310 7.98 16.46 25.15
N PHE A 311 6.76 16.31 24.67
CA PHE A 311 5.75 15.50 25.36
C PHE A 311 6.12 14.01 25.35
N LEU A 312 6.57 13.49 24.22
CA LEU A 312 7.03 12.09 24.13
C LEU A 312 8.25 11.85 25.02
N ASP A 313 9.22 12.76 25.03
CA ASP A 313 10.40 12.69 25.90
C ASP A 313 9.98 12.71 27.38
N ALA A 314 9.00 13.54 27.73
CA ALA A 314 8.47 13.61 29.08
C ALA A 314 7.69 12.35 29.50
N VAL A 315 7.02 11.66 28.56
CA VAL A 315 6.37 10.36 28.84
C VAL A 315 7.42 9.29 29.18
N ASP A 316 8.57 9.30 28.49
CA ASP A 316 9.67 8.36 28.73
C ASP A 316 10.33 8.52 30.12
N GLU A 317 10.22 9.69 30.76
CA GLU A 317 10.81 9.95 32.09
C GLU A 317 10.22 9.10 33.22
N VAL A 318 8.98 8.61 33.08
CA VAL A 318 8.31 7.75 34.08
C VAL A 318 7.87 6.44 33.41
N PRO A 319 8.72 5.40 33.44
CA PRO A 319 8.49 4.17 32.70
C PRO A 319 7.43 3.28 33.36
N VAL A 320 6.19 3.38 32.89
CA VAL A 320 5.05 2.56 33.36
C VAL A 320 5.37 1.05 33.34
N PRO A 321 5.95 0.46 32.27
CA PRO A 321 6.27 -0.96 32.28
C PRO A 321 7.26 -1.39 33.37
N ALA A 322 8.23 -0.54 33.70
CA ALA A 322 9.20 -0.82 34.75
C ALA A 322 8.55 -0.77 36.14
N TYR A 323 7.62 0.17 36.35
CA TYR A 323 6.83 0.23 37.58
C TYR A 323 5.99 -1.04 37.78
N VAL A 324 5.27 -1.49 36.75
CA VAL A 324 4.44 -2.72 36.81
C VAL A 324 5.32 -3.96 37.06
N ALA A 325 6.46 -4.07 36.38
CA ALA A 325 7.39 -5.19 36.57
C ALA A 325 7.97 -5.27 37.99
N ALA A 326 8.25 -4.11 38.61
CA ALA A 326 8.78 -4.05 39.98
C ALA A 326 7.70 -4.32 41.06
N ARG A 327 6.41 -4.18 40.72
CA ARG A 327 5.27 -4.30 41.63
C ARG A 327 4.14 -5.11 40.97
N PRO A 328 4.35 -6.42 40.72
CA PRO A 328 3.37 -7.21 40.00
C PRO A 328 2.09 -7.34 40.83
N ARG A 329 1.01 -6.70 40.37
CA ARG A 329 -0.36 -6.92 40.84
C ARG A 329 -1.17 -7.54 39.68
N PRO A 330 -1.94 -8.63 39.90
CA PRO A 330 -2.56 -9.36 38.80
C PRO A 330 -3.45 -8.51 37.88
N ASP A 331 -4.25 -7.63 38.46
CA ASP A 331 -5.13 -6.68 37.77
C ASP A 331 -4.35 -5.67 36.93
N LEU A 332 -3.29 -5.10 37.50
CA LEU A 332 -2.43 -4.11 36.84
C LEU A 332 -1.61 -4.72 35.70
N VAL A 333 -1.08 -5.93 35.90
CA VAL A 333 -0.38 -6.70 34.85
C VAL A 333 -1.36 -7.00 33.71
N ALA A 334 -2.56 -7.49 34.02
CA ALA A 334 -3.59 -7.76 33.02
C ALA A 334 -3.99 -6.51 32.23
N ALA A 335 -4.08 -5.34 32.89
CA ALA A 335 -4.40 -4.08 32.23
C ALA A 335 -3.30 -3.64 31.25
N LEU A 336 -2.03 -3.76 31.63
CA LEU A 336 -0.90 -3.45 30.75
C LEU A 336 -0.83 -4.41 29.56
N ASP A 337 -1.04 -5.69 29.79
CA ASP A 337 -1.03 -6.71 28.74
C ASP A 337 -2.22 -6.56 27.78
N ALA A 338 -3.40 -6.18 28.28
CA ALA A 338 -4.55 -5.85 27.45
C ALA A 338 -4.27 -4.64 26.53
N ALA A 339 -3.64 -3.58 27.04
CA ALA A 339 -3.26 -2.43 26.23
C ALA A 339 -2.23 -2.80 25.15
N ARG A 340 -1.26 -3.66 25.49
CA ARG A 340 -0.26 -4.19 24.55
C ARG A 340 -0.87 -5.08 23.47
N GLU A 341 -1.80 -5.96 23.84
CA GLU A 341 -2.53 -6.80 22.88
C GLU A 341 -3.39 -5.94 21.94
N ALA A 342 -4.11 -4.94 22.48
CA ALA A 342 -4.90 -4.03 21.66
C ALA A 342 -4.04 -3.20 20.69
N TYR A 343 -2.79 -2.90 21.04
CA TYR A 343 -1.86 -2.15 20.19
C TYR A 343 -1.14 -3.05 19.18
N ALA A 344 -0.32 -3.98 19.67
CA ALA A 344 0.66 -4.74 18.92
C ALA A 344 0.29 -6.23 18.76
N GLY A 345 -0.82 -6.66 19.35
CA GLY A 345 -1.31 -8.02 19.21
C GLY A 345 -1.70 -8.38 17.77
N PRO A 346 -1.79 -9.67 17.43
CA PRO A 346 -2.18 -10.10 16.09
C PRO A 346 -3.55 -9.58 15.65
N GLU A 347 -4.47 -9.38 16.60
CA GLU A 347 -5.81 -8.84 16.34
C GLU A 347 -6.00 -7.40 16.80
N GLY A 348 -4.98 -6.83 17.43
CA GLY A 348 -4.88 -5.41 17.75
C GLY A 348 -4.60 -4.55 16.53
N PHE A 349 -4.37 -3.26 16.78
CA PHE A 349 -4.26 -2.22 15.77
C PHE A 349 -3.19 -2.55 14.71
N LEU A 350 -1.95 -2.82 15.13
CA LEU A 350 -0.84 -3.08 14.19
C LEU A 350 -1.01 -4.41 13.44
N GLY A 351 -1.58 -5.43 14.08
CA GLY A 351 -1.86 -6.73 13.45
C GLY A 351 -2.90 -6.63 12.34
N ARG A 352 -4.01 -5.93 12.59
CA ARG A 352 -5.04 -5.66 11.58
C ARG A 352 -4.54 -4.74 10.48
N HIS A 353 -3.87 -3.65 10.84
CA HIS A 353 -3.27 -2.72 9.88
C HIS A 353 -2.32 -3.45 8.91
N ARG A 354 -1.45 -4.32 9.41
CA ARG A 354 -0.56 -5.14 8.57
C ARG A 354 -1.35 -5.93 7.53
N ARG A 355 -2.39 -6.66 7.94
CA ARG A 355 -3.21 -7.47 7.01
C ARG A 355 -3.86 -6.62 5.92
N THR A 356 -4.44 -5.47 6.30
CA THR A 356 -5.04 -4.55 5.33
C THR A 356 -4.00 -4.03 4.34
N VAL A 357 -2.86 -3.53 4.84
CA VAL A 357 -1.79 -2.98 4.00
C VAL A 357 -1.20 -4.01 3.04
N SER A 358 -1.01 -5.26 3.48
CA SER A 358 -0.48 -6.33 2.62
C SER A 358 -1.34 -6.55 1.38
N GLY A 359 -2.67 -6.48 1.49
CA GLY A 359 -3.58 -6.59 0.33
C GLY A 359 -3.47 -5.40 -0.63
N TYR A 360 -3.45 -4.17 -0.10
CA TYR A 360 -3.29 -2.96 -0.91
C TYR A 360 -1.95 -2.92 -1.63
N LEU A 361 -0.86 -3.26 -0.95
CA LEU A 361 0.47 -3.23 -1.55
C LEU A 361 0.65 -4.31 -2.60
N ALA A 362 0.10 -5.51 -2.40
CA ALA A 362 0.12 -6.55 -3.43
C ALA A 362 -0.49 -6.03 -4.75
N VAL A 363 -1.69 -5.44 -4.68
CA VAL A 363 -2.31 -4.85 -5.87
C VAL A 363 -1.51 -3.66 -6.41
N ALA A 364 -1.05 -2.76 -5.55
CA ALA A 364 -0.34 -1.55 -5.96
C ALA A 364 0.94 -1.85 -6.75
N PHE A 365 1.77 -2.79 -6.27
CA PHE A 365 2.97 -3.20 -7.01
C PHE A 365 2.61 -3.82 -8.36
N LEU A 366 1.61 -4.72 -8.40
CA LEU A 366 1.15 -5.36 -9.64
C LEU A 366 0.68 -4.35 -10.70
N VAL A 367 0.05 -3.24 -10.30
CA VAL A 367 -0.41 -2.19 -11.23
C VAL A 367 0.64 -1.10 -11.49
N GLY A 368 1.92 -1.41 -11.27
CA GLY A 368 3.05 -0.57 -11.71
C GLY A 368 3.58 0.41 -10.67
N ARG A 369 3.14 0.35 -9.40
CA ARG A 369 3.75 1.17 -8.35
C ARG A 369 5.10 0.59 -7.93
N GLY A 370 6.20 1.25 -8.29
CA GLY A 370 7.55 0.75 -7.99
C GLY A 370 8.09 1.05 -6.59
N VAL A 371 7.47 1.95 -5.80
CA VAL A 371 7.99 2.38 -4.49
C VAL A 371 6.91 2.82 -3.50
N THR A 372 7.13 2.53 -2.22
CA THR A 372 6.28 2.97 -1.09
C THR A 372 6.83 4.23 -0.42
N ILE A 373 5.99 4.91 0.38
CA ILE A 373 6.39 6.13 1.13
C ILE A 373 7.58 5.84 2.08
N GLY A 374 7.61 4.64 2.69
CA GLY A 374 8.69 4.20 3.57
C GLY A 374 9.96 3.70 2.83
N GLY A 375 10.06 3.94 1.52
CA GLY A 375 11.25 3.65 0.72
C GLY A 375 11.42 2.19 0.29
N PHE A 376 10.45 1.31 0.53
CA PHE A 376 10.49 -0.04 -0.06
C PHE A 376 10.22 0.07 -1.56
N ALA A 377 11.21 -0.28 -2.37
CA ALA A 377 11.15 -0.27 -3.83
C ALA A 377 11.34 -1.68 -4.40
N GLY A 378 10.73 -1.94 -5.56
CA GLY A 378 10.89 -3.19 -6.28
C GLY A 378 9.82 -3.41 -7.34
N THR A 379 9.95 -4.52 -8.05
CA THR A 379 9.07 -4.92 -9.16
C THR A 379 8.02 -5.95 -8.72
N PRO A 380 6.92 -6.13 -9.48
CA PRO A 380 5.95 -7.20 -9.24
C PRO A 380 6.59 -8.60 -9.03
N GLY A 381 7.62 -8.94 -9.82
CA GLY A 381 8.28 -10.24 -9.77
C GLY A 381 9.14 -10.48 -8.51
N GLU A 382 9.52 -9.41 -7.80
CA GLU A 382 10.27 -9.51 -6.54
C GLU A 382 9.34 -9.70 -5.33
N HIS A 383 8.03 -9.66 -5.56
CA HIS A 383 7.00 -9.75 -4.53
C HIS A 383 7.25 -8.78 -3.37
N THR A 384 7.66 -7.54 -3.64
CA THR A 384 8.13 -6.56 -2.65
C THR A 384 7.15 -6.31 -1.50
N TRP A 385 5.85 -6.52 -1.71
CA TRP A 385 4.85 -6.48 -0.64
C TRP A 385 5.11 -7.50 0.47
N HIS A 386 5.74 -8.64 0.19
CA HIS A 386 6.18 -9.61 1.18
C HIS A 386 7.30 -9.07 2.08
N THR A 387 8.20 -8.27 1.51
CA THR A 387 9.25 -7.56 2.27
C THR A 387 8.61 -6.52 3.20
N VAL A 388 7.59 -5.79 2.72
CA VAL A 388 6.86 -4.82 3.55
C VAL A 388 6.10 -5.52 4.68
N ASP A 389 5.40 -6.62 4.40
CA ASP A 389 4.71 -7.45 5.39
C ASP A 389 5.67 -7.98 6.48
N ALA A 390 6.86 -8.43 6.07
CA ALA A 390 7.92 -8.84 7.00
C ALA A 390 8.44 -7.66 7.83
N ALA A 391 8.66 -6.48 7.24
CA ALA A 391 9.10 -5.28 7.95
C ALA A 391 8.05 -4.78 8.96
N LEU A 392 6.76 -4.79 8.60
CA LEU A 392 5.65 -4.50 9.50
C LEU A 392 5.59 -5.51 10.65
N THR A 393 5.79 -6.79 10.36
CA THR A 393 5.85 -7.85 11.38
C THR A 393 7.02 -7.65 12.34
N ALA A 394 8.23 -7.40 11.81
CA ALA A 394 9.42 -7.16 12.61
C ALA A 394 9.25 -5.93 13.52
N SER A 395 8.71 -4.84 13.00
CA SER A 395 8.43 -3.65 13.81
C SER A 395 7.37 -3.90 14.88
N ARG A 396 6.34 -4.71 14.58
CA ARG A 396 5.34 -5.13 15.58
C ARG A 396 6.00 -5.95 16.70
N THR A 397 6.84 -6.94 16.37
CA THR A 397 7.45 -7.85 17.35
C THR A 397 8.53 -7.20 18.21
N GLU A 398 9.03 -6.02 17.82
CA GLU A 398 9.84 -5.16 18.69
C GLU A 398 9.06 -4.64 19.92
N ARG A 399 7.72 -4.72 19.92
CA ARG A 399 6.87 -4.35 21.05
C ARG A 399 6.50 -5.59 21.86
N PRO A 400 6.43 -5.50 23.20
CA PRO A 400 5.94 -6.61 24.01
C PRO A 400 4.47 -6.86 23.66
N ALA A 401 4.17 -8.07 23.20
CA ALA A 401 2.83 -8.61 23.04
C ALA A 401 2.86 -10.09 23.44
N PRO A 402 1.72 -10.68 23.86
CA PRO A 402 1.62 -12.12 24.06
C PRO A 402 2.13 -12.88 22.84
N PRO A 403 2.83 -14.03 23.02
CA PRO A 403 3.31 -14.83 21.90
C PRO A 403 2.14 -15.27 21.02
N ASP A 404 2.33 -15.21 19.70
CA ASP A 404 1.39 -15.78 18.74
C ASP A 404 1.15 -17.25 19.13
N ALA A 405 -0.09 -17.64 19.41
CA ALA A 405 -0.45 -19.05 19.39
C ALA A 405 -0.31 -19.53 17.94
N ARG A 406 0.85 -20.08 17.57
CA ARG A 406 1.03 -20.84 16.34
C ARG A 406 0.68 -22.29 16.63
N PRO A 407 -0.44 -22.83 16.11
CA PRO A 407 -0.58 -24.27 16.01
C PRO A 407 0.14 -24.77 14.75
N PRO A 408 0.59 -26.03 14.77
CA PRO A 408 1.05 -26.70 13.56
C PRO A 408 -0.13 -26.84 12.58
N HIS A 409 0.12 -26.66 11.28
CA HIS A 409 -0.81 -27.02 10.22
C HIS A 409 -1.10 -28.52 10.32
N ALA A 410 -2.23 -28.87 10.96
CA ALA A 410 -2.70 -30.24 10.98
C ALA A 410 -3.32 -30.54 9.61
N GLY A 411 -2.64 -31.38 8.84
CA GLY A 411 -3.14 -31.91 7.57
C GLY A 411 -4.50 -32.56 7.78
N ALA A 412 -5.53 -31.98 7.17
CA ALA A 412 -6.85 -32.55 7.23
C ALA A 412 -6.91 -33.80 6.34
N ARG A 413 -7.55 -34.85 6.86
CA ARG A 413 -7.86 -36.07 6.10
C ARG A 413 -9.10 -35.79 5.26
N HIS A 414 -9.01 -36.02 3.94
CA HIS A 414 -10.03 -35.59 2.98
C HIS A 414 -10.56 -36.72 2.10
N ARG A 415 -11.85 -36.59 1.72
CA ARG A 415 -12.61 -37.51 0.86
C ARG A 415 -12.15 -37.44 -0.60
N ALA A 416 -12.33 -38.55 -1.32
CA ALA A 416 -12.12 -38.66 -2.75
C ALA A 416 -13.18 -37.86 -3.51
N GLY A 417 -12.73 -36.91 -4.33
CA GLY A 417 -13.56 -36.06 -5.18
C GLY A 417 -12.66 -35.15 -6.03
N ASP A 418 -12.95 -35.10 -7.33
CA ASP A 418 -12.38 -34.30 -8.43
C ASP A 418 -10.92 -33.87 -8.35
N ARG A 419 -10.12 -34.37 -9.30
CA ARG A 419 -8.71 -34.02 -9.47
C ARG A 419 -8.62 -32.80 -10.40
N ARG A 420 -7.84 -31.80 -10.03
CA ARG A 420 -7.56 -30.59 -10.83
C ARG A 420 -6.08 -30.48 -11.10
N SER A 421 -5.69 -30.19 -12.33
CA SER A 421 -4.30 -29.97 -12.73
C SER A 421 -3.88 -28.51 -12.52
N VAL A 422 -2.58 -28.24 -12.64
CA VAL A 422 -2.06 -26.85 -12.70
C VAL A 422 -2.62 -26.12 -13.92
N ALA A 423 -2.86 -26.83 -15.03
CA ALA A 423 -3.44 -26.27 -16.24
C ALA A 423 -4.88 -25.82 -16.00
N ASP A 424 -5.69 -26.65 -15.31
CA ASP A 424 -7.06 -26.30 -14.96
C ASP A 424 -7.09 -25.03 -14.10
N VAL A 425 -6.25 -24.96 -13.06
CA VAL A 425 -6.16 -23.75 -12.23
C VAL A 425 -5.82 -22.53 -13.07
N ALA A 426 -4.78 -22.59 -13.91
CA ALA A 426 -4.32 -21.46 -14.72
C ALA A 426 -5.34 -20.92 -15.74
N GLU A 427 -6.27 -21.76 -16.22
CA GLU A 427 -7.37 -21.32 -17.08
C GLU A 427 -8.38 -20.42 -16.34
N HIS A 428 -8.58 -20.65 -15.04
CA HIS A 428 -9.61 -20.02 -14.23
C HIS A 428 -9.13 -18.73 -13.55
N ASN A 429 -8.78 -17.73 -14.37
CA ASN A 429 -8.38 -16.38 -13.94
C ASN A 429 -9.17 -15.24 -14.64
N ASP A 430 -10.40 -15.52 -15.12
CA ASP A 430 -11.31 -14.52 -15.67
C ASP A 430 -12.79 -14.89 -15.54
N ASP A 431 -13.67 -13.95 -15.89
CA ASP A 431 -15.11 -14.15 -15.82
C ASP A 431 -15.64 -15.22 -16.80
N ALA A 432 -14.88 -15.54 -17.87
CA ALA A 432 -15.30 -16.53 -18.87
C ALA A 432 -15.12 -17.97 -18.39
N HIS A 433 -14.00 -18.24 -17.70
CA HIS A 433 -13.69 -19.57 -17.17
C HIS A 433 -14.05 -19.71 -15.69
N GLY A 434 -14.20 -18.60 -14.97
CA GLY A 434 -14.36 -18.58 -13.51
C GLY A 434 -13.06 -18.20 -12.81
N TRP A 435 -13.18 -17.96 -11.50
CA TRP A 435 -12.09 -17.48 -10.66
C TRP A 435 -11.69 -18.57 -9.67
N TRP A 436 -10.56 -19.25 -9.91
CA TRP A 436 -10.05 -20.28 -9.01
C TRP A 436 -8.74 -19.87 -8.36
N VAL A 437 -8.48 -20.40 -7.17
CA VAL A 437 -7.18 -20.30 -6.47
C VAL A 437 -6.80 -21.64 -5.89
N ALA A 438 -5.52 -21.98 -5.87
CA ALA A 438 -5.04 -23.13 -5.10
C ALA A 438 -4.57 -22.68 -3.70
N VAL A 439 -4.96 -23.40 -2.65
CA VAL A 439 -4.54 -23.16 -1.27
C VAL A 439 -4.29 -24.53 -0.62
N ASP A 440 -3.11 -24.72 -0.03
CA ASP A 440 -2.72 -25.93 0.70
C ASP A 440 -2.97 -27.23 -0.10
N GLY A 441 -2.66 -27.18 -1.41
CA GLY A 441 -2.80 -28.33 -2.31
C GLY A 441 -4.23 -28.66 -2.74
N ARG A 442 -5.21 -27.79 -2.47
CA ARG A 442 -6.58 -27.90 -2.99
C ARG A 442 -6.94 -26.71 -3.86
N VAL A 443 -7.83 -26.94 -4.81
CA VAL A 443 -8.35 -25.90 -5.71
C VAL A 443 -9.68 -25.42 -5.17
N HIS A 444 -9.86 -24.11 -5.14
CA HIS A 444 -11.07 -23.47 -4.66
C HIS A 444 -11.69 -22.60 -5.75
N ASP A 445 -12.95 -22.85 -6.06
CA ASP A 445 -13.76 -21.99 -6.93
C ASP A 445 -14.32 -20.83 -6.11
N VAL A 446 -13.75 -19.65 -6.32
CA VAL A 446 -14.12 -18.42 -5.63
C VAL A 446 -14.96 -17.50 -6.52
N THR A 447 -15.46 -17.97 -7.67
CA THR A 447 -16.28 -17.20 -8.62
C THR A 447 -17.47 -16.54 -7.94
N GLY A 448 -18.22 -17.30 -7.15
CA GLY A 448 -19.37 -16.79 -6.39
C GLY A 448 -19.01 -15.93 -5.19
N PHE A 449 -17.73 -15.84 -4.80
CA PHE A 449 -17.25 -15.16 -3.60
C PHE A 449 -16.39 -13.92 -3.90
N VAL A 450 -15.82 -13.80 -5.11
CA VAL A 450 -14.86 -12.77 -5.50
C VAL A 450 -15.32 -11.33 -5.23
N GLY A 451 -16.62 -11.05 -5.41
CA GLY A 451 -17.22 -9.73 -5.14
C GLY A 451 -17.48 -9.44 -3.65
N ARG A 452 -17.50 -10.46 -2.79
CA ARG A 452 -17.80 -10.32 -1.35
C ARG A 452 -16.56 -10.47 -0.45
N HIS A 453 -15.40 -10.74 -1.04
CA HIS A 453 -14.17 -10.94 -0.30
C HIS A 453 -13.82 -9.70 0.55
N PRO A 454 -13.64 -9.82 1.88
CA PRO A 454 -13.35 -8.68 2.76
C PRO A 454 -12.09 -7.89 2.40
N GLY A 455 -11.10 -8.53 1.79
CA GLY A 455 -9.90 -7.87 1.26
C GLY A 455 -10.10 -7.20 -0.10
N GLY A 456 -11.33 -7.20 -0.64
CA GLY A 456 -11.69 -6.65 -1.93
C GLY A 456 -11.48 -7.64 -3.07
N THR A 457 -12.03 -7.29 -4.24
CA THR A 457 -11.96 -8.11 -5.45
C THR A 457 -10.58 -8.11 -6.09
N ALA A 458 -9.89 -6.96 -6.08
CA ALA A 458 -8.60 -6.80 -6.75
C ALA A 458 -7.51 -7.77 -6.23
N VAL A 459 -7.42 -7.97 -4.91
CA VAL A 459 -6.43 -8.87 -4.31
C VAL A 459 -6.70 -10.34 -4.66
N LEU A 460 -7.97 -10.74 -4.79
CA LEU A 460 -8.32 -12.11 -5.17
C LEU A 460 -8.03 -12.34 -6.66
N ARG A 461 -8.41 -11.38 -7.52
CA ARG A 461 -8.11 -11.40 -8.96
C ARG A 461 -6.61 -11.40 -9.25
N ALA A 462 -5.81 -10.75 -8.40
CA ALA A 462 -4.35 -10.80 -8.50
C ALA A 462 -3.77 -12.22 -8.36
N HIS A 463 -4.43 -13.07 -7.57
CA HIS A 463 -3.98 -14.44 -7.27
C HIS A 463 -4.78 -15.53 -8.00
N ALA A 464 -5.78 -15.15 -8.80
CA ALA A 464 -6.59 -16.12 -9.52
C ALA A 464 -5.77 -16.88 -10.57
N GLY A 465 -6.07 -18.15 -10.73
CA GLY A 465 -5.31 -19.09 -11.54
C GLY A 465 -3.92 -19.43 -11.02
N LEU A 466 -3.65 -19.17 -9.73
CA LEU A 466 -2.35 -19.43 -9.10
C LEU A 466 -2.49 -20.19 -7.78
N ASP A 467 -1.36 -20.69 -7.28
CA ASP A 467 -1.21 -21.12 -5.90
C ASP A 467 -1.07 -19.90 -4.99
N ALA A 468 -2.14 -19.63 -4.23
CA ALA A 468 -2.27 -18.53 -3.31
C ALA A 468 -1.93 -18.92 -1.86
N THR A 469 -1.39 -20.12 -1.61
CA THR A 469 -1.14 -20.64 -0.24
C THR A 469 -0.38 -19.64 0.64
N VAL A 470 0.72 -19.09 0.13
CA VAL A 470 1.55 -18.13 0.86
C VAL A 470 0.79 -16.82 1.13
N ALA A 471 0.06 -16.31 0.14
CA ALA A 471 -0.73 -15.09 0.29
C ALA A 471 -1.89 -15.29 1.28
N PHE A 472 -2.54 -16.45 1.21
CA PHE A 472 -3.65 -16.84 2.08
C PHE A 472 -3.22 -16.91 3.54
N GLY A 473 -2.14 -17.64 3.84
CA GLY A 473 -1.64 -17.81 5.21
C GLY A 473 -1.16 -16.51 5.87
N ARG A 474 -0.73 -15.51 5.08
CA ARG A 474 -0.35 -14.18 5.60
C ARG A 474 -1.55 -13.30 5.91
N ALA A 475 -2.55 -13.33 5.03
CA ALA A 475 -3.72 -12.47 5.12
C ALA A 475 -4.77 -13.00 6.10
N HIS A 476 -4.89 -14.32 6.24
CA HIS A 476 -5.95 -14.94 7.00
C HIS A 476 -5.43 -15.56 8.30
N PRO A 477 -5.85 -15.05 9.47
CA PRO A 477 -5.61 -15.75 10.72
C PRO A 477 -6.36 -17.08 10.73
N ASP A 478 -5.81 -18.09 11.40
CA ASP A 478 -6.36 -19.43 11.45
C ASP A 478 -7.68 -19.46 12.27
N ARG A 479 -8.79 -19.16 11.60
CA ARG A 479 -10.11 -19.02 12.21
C ARG A 479 -11.09 -20.06 11.66
N PRO A 480 -11.94 -20.66 12.52
CA PRO A 480 -12.98 -21.58 12.08
C PRO A 480 -13.90 -20.98 11.00
N ALA A 481 -14.23 -19.68 11.10
CA ALA A 481 -15.08 -19.01 10.11
C ALA A 481 -14.41 -18.92 8.72
N VAL A 482 -13.11 -18.60 8.67
CA VAL A 482 -12.35 -18.56 7.41
C VAL A 482 -12.22 -19.97 6.82
N ARG A 483 -11.86 -20.96 7.65
CA ARG A 483 -11.76 -22.36 7.20
C ARG A 483 -13.07 -22.89 6.65
N ARG A 484 -14.21 -22.55 7.28
CA ARG A 484 -15.55 -22.91 6.77
C ARG A 484 -15.86 -22.29 5.43
N LEU A 485 -15.53 -21.01 5.23
CA LEU A 485 -15.71 -20.34 3.94
C LEU A 485 -14.82 -20.96 2.86
N LEU A 486 -13.55 -21.23 3.16
CA LEU A 486 -12.62 -21.88 2.23
C LEU A 486 -13.10 -23.29 1.85
N ALA A 487 -13.58 -24.06 2.83
CA ALA A 487 -14.14 -25.39 2.60
C ALA A 487 -15.42 -25.35 1.74
N ALA A 488 -16.23 -24.30 1.84
CA ALA A 488 -17.43 -24.13 1.02
C ALA A 488 -17.13 -23.82 -0.46
N THR A 489 -15.91 -23.37 -0.76
CA THR A 489 -15.43 -23.10 -2.12
C THR A 489 -14.61 -24.25 -2.73
N ASP A 490 -14.54 -25.40 -2.07
CA ASP A 490 -13.71 -26.52 -2.52
C ASP A 490 -14.12 -27.06 -3.89
N ALA A 491 -13.17 -27.11 -4.83
CA ALA A 491 -13.37 -27.53 -6.21
C ALA A 491 -12.53 -28.78 -6.59
N GLY A 492 -11.72 -29.31 -5.67
CA GLY A 492 -10.98 -30.56 -5.87
C GLY A 492 -9.54 -30.55 -5.34
N LEU A 493 -8.87 -31.69 -5.47
CA LEU A 493 -7.45 -31.82 -5.12
C LEU A 493 -6.57 -31.30 -6.27
N LEU A 494 -5.59 -30.44 -5.96
CA LEU A 494 -4.55 -30.08 -6.92
C LEU A 494 -3.61 -31.27 -7.08
N VAL A 495 -3.62 -31.86 -8.27
CA VAL A 495 -2.76 -32.99 -8.62
C VAL A 495 -1.66 -32.56 -9.58
N ARG A 496 -0.52 -33.23 -9.46
CA ARG A 496 0.59 -33.14 -10.41
C ARG A 496 0.85 -34.52 -10.99
N PRO A 497 1.26 -34.63 -12.27
CA PRO A 497 1.61 -35.91 -12.85
C PRO A 497 2.81 -36.51 -12.11
N VAL A 498 2.81 -37.84 -11.97
CA VAL A 498 3.96 -38.55 -11.40
C VAL A 498 5.01 -38.69 -12.49
N LEU A 499 6.01 -37.81 -12.46
CA LEU A 499 7.08 -37.75 -13.46
C LEU A 499 8.42 -38.16 -12.87
N THR A 500 9.25 -38.81 -13.66
CA THR A 500 10.65 -39.10 -13.32
C THR A 500 11.56 -38.25 -14.18
N ARG A 501 11.70 -38.59 -15.47
CA ARG A 501 12.59 -37.95 -16.43
C ARG A 501 12.09 -36.56 -16.83
N ALA A 502 10.78 -36.39 -17.00
CA ALA A 502 10.19 -35.13 -17.46
C ALA A 502 9.96 -34.11 -16.33
N ARG A 503 10.25 -34.47 -15.07
CA ARG A 503 9.95 -33.63 -13.89
C ARG A 503 10.60 -32.23 -13.94
N PRO A 504 11.90 -32.07 -14.22
CA PRO A 504 12.51 -30.73 -14.24
C PRO A 504 11.88 -29.84 -15.32
N LEU A 505 11.53 -30.44 -16.47
CA LEU A 505 10.89 -29.73 -17.57
C LEU A 505 9.46 -29.31 -17.20
N TYR A 506 8.70 -30.18 -16.53
CA TYR A 506 7.36 -29.86 -16.02
C TYR A 506 7.40 -28.72 -14.98
N GLU A 507 8.38 -28.73 -14.08
CA GLU A 507 8.55 -27.66 -13.08
C GLU A 507 8.87 -26.32 -13.74
N ALA A 508 9.79 -26.30 -14.71
CA ALA A 508 10.10 -25.10 -15.50
C ALA A 508 8.88 -24.60 -16.29
N TRP A 509 8.11 -25.52 -16.88
CA TRP A 509 6.88 -25.20 -17.61
C TRP A 509 5.81 -24.61 -16.69
N GLY A 510 5.59 -25.23 -15.53
CA GLY A 510 4.64 -24.74 -14.52
C GLY A 510 5.03 -23.37 -13.98
N ALA A 511 6.32 -23.10 -13.80
CA ALA A 511 6.83 -21.79 -13.42
C ALA A 511 6.57 -20.73 -14.51
N ALA A 512 6.81 -21.07 -15.78
CA ALA A 512 6.50 -20.18 -16.90
C ALA A 512 4.99 -19.89 -16.99
N LEU A 513 4.14 -20.92 -16.89
CA LEU A 513 2.69 -20.75 -16.89
C LEU A 513 2.23 -19.84 -15.74
N SER A 514 2.71 -20.08 -14.52
CA SER A 514 2.39 -19.26 -13.35
C SER A 514 2.85 -17.81 -13.52
N GLY A 515 4.05 -17.58 -14.04
CA GLY A 515 4.58 -16.24 -14.31
C GLY A 515 3.75 -15.48 -15.36
N LEU A 516 3.29 -16.16 -16.41
CA LEU A 516 2.42 -15.55 -17.41
C LEU A 516 1.02 -15.24 -16.87
N VAL A 517 0.43 -16.13 -16.06
CA VAL A 517 -0.85 -15.87 -15.38
C VAL A 517 -0.74 -14.67 -14.44
N GLN A 518 0.36 -14.54 -13.70
CA GLN A 518 0.64 -13.34 -12.89
C GLN A 518 0.70 -12.07 -13.74
N LEU A 519 1.41 -12.10 -14.88
CA LEU A 519 1.45 -10.98 -15.82
C LEU A 519 0.07 -10.65 -16.38
N GLN A 520 -0.75 -11.66 -16.70
CA GLN A 520 -2.12 -11.45 -17.18
C GLN A 520 -3.00 -10.80 -16.11
N ASN A 521 -2.94 -11.28 -14.86
CA ASN A 521 -3.70 -10.71 -13.75
C ASN A 521 -3.28 -9.26 -13.49
N ALA A 522 -1.97 -8.99 -13.49
CA ALA A 522 -1.43 -7.64 -13.37
C ALA A 522 -1.92 -6.72 -14.49
N PHE A 523 -1.83 -7.17 -15.75
CA PHE A 523 -2.30 -6.40 -16.91
C PHE A 523 -3.79 -6.07 -16.82
N ARG A 524 -4.63 -7.06 -16.50
CA ARG A 524 -6.09 -6.90 -16.40
C ARG A 524 -6.49 -5.99 -15.23
N LEU A 525 -5.80 -6.09 -14.08
CA LEU A 525 -5.99 -5.17 -12.95
C LEU A 525 -5.53 -3.75 -13.28
N ASP A 526 -4.37 -3.61 -13.93
CA ASP A 526 -3.83 -2.31 -14.27
C ASP A 526 -4.73 -1.58 -15.29
N ARG A 527 -5.18 -2.33 -16.30
CA ARG A 527 -6.20 -1.90 -17.27
C ARG A 527 -7.55 -1.58 -16.61
N SER A 528 -7.83 -2.13 -15.42
CA SER A 528 -9.09 -1.94 -14.71
C SER A 528 -9.36 -0.48 -14.34
N PHE A 529 -8.31 0.34 -14.24
CA PHE A 529 -8.42 1.79 -14.02
C PHE A 529 -9.22 2.53 -15.10
N GLY A 530 -9.28 1.97 -16.31
CA GLY A 530 -10.09 2.49 -17.41
C GLY A 530 -11.45 1.79 -17.58
N LEU A 531 -11.80 0.78 -16.77
CA LEU A 531 -13.07 0.05 -16.90
C LEU A 531 -14.25 1.01 -16.73
N GLY A 532 -15.14 1.04 -17.71
CA GLY A 532 -16.26 1.99 -17.75
C GLY A 532 -16.14 3.05 -18.82
N THR A 533 -14.93 3.31 -19.31
CA THR A 533 -14.67 4.24 -20.40
C THR A 533 -14.54 3.52 -21.75
N GLU A 534 -14.62 4.25 -22.86
CA GLU A 534 -14.40 3.71 -24.22
C GLU A 534 -13.07 2.95 -24.36
N LEU A 535 -12.05 3.27 -23.54
CA LEU A 535 -10.77 2.54 -23.53
C LEU A 535 -10.92 1.06 -23.13
N CYS A 536 -11.97 0.72 -22.38
CA CYS A 536 -12.16 -0.62 -21.82
C CYS A 536 -13.56 -1.21 -22.02
N ARG A 537 -14.54 -0.48 -22.59
CA ARG A 537 -15.89 -1.00 -22.91
C ARG A 537 -16.33 -0.59 -24.31
N PRO A 538 -17.06 -1.45 -25.06
CA PRO A 538 -17.77 -1.02 -26.26
C PRO A 538 -18.87 -0.01 -25.89
N GLY A 539 -18.85 1.21 -26.47
CA GLY A 539 -19.89 2.24 -26.29
C GLY A 539 -19.94 2.96 -24.94
N GLY A 540 -18.82 3.04 -24.19
CA GLY A 540 -18.74 3.71 -22.88
C GLY A 540 -18.49 5.23 -22.94
N ASP A 541 -18.22 5.84 -21.78
CA ASP A 541 -17.90 7.28 -21.67
C ASP A 541 -16.47 7.61 -22.13
N ARG A 542 -16.22 8.87 -22.53
CA ARG A 542 -14.86 9.34 -22.89
C ARG A 542 -13.91 9.25 -21.68
N PRO A 543 -12.69 8.71 -21.85
CA PRO A 543 -11.71 8.66 -20.77
C PRO A 543 -11.23 10.07 -20.40
N THR A 544 -10.86 10.26 -19.13
CA THR A 544 -10.10 11.44 -18.72
C THR A 544 -8.69 11.40 -19.29
N ALA A 545 -8.01 12.55 -19.36
CA ALA A 545 -6.62 12.58 -19.83
C ALA A 545 -5.71 11.73 -18.94
N LEU A 546 -5.95 11.72 -17.62
CA LEU A 546 -5.22 10.87 -16.68
C LEU A 546 -5.44 9.37 -16.97
N GLN A 547 -6.67 8.96 -17.27
CA GLN A 547 -6.93 7.57 -17.66
C GLN A 547 -6.22 7.19 -18.95
N ALA A 548 -6.22 8.08 -19.94
CA ALA A 548 -5.50 7.86 -21.20
C ALA A 548 -3.97 7.80 -20.99
N ASP A 549 -3.41 8.70 -20.19
CA ASP A 549 -1.99 8.73 -19.80
C ASP A 549 -1.58 7.42 -19.11
N ARG A 550 -2.35 6.97 -18.11
CA ARG A 550 -2.06 5.73 -17.39
C ARG A 550 -2.27 4.48 -18.25
N ALA A 551 -3.24 4.50 -19.15
CA ALA A 551 -3.43 3.42 -20.12
C ALA A 551 -2.28 3.34 -21.14
N ALA A 552 -1.72 4.49 -21.55
CA ALA A 552 -0.54 4.54 -22.41
C ALA A 552 0.71 4.00 -21.69
N ASP A 553 0.91 4.37 -20.42
CA ASP A 553 1.94 3.78 -19.56
C ASP A 553 1.80 2.26 -19.44
N THR A 554 0.60 1.75 -19.12
CA THR A 554 0.32 0.30 -19.08
C THR A 554 0.67 -0.36 -20.42
N ALA A 555 0.25 0.22 -21.55
CA ALA A 555 0.55 -0.34 -22.87
C ALA A 555 2.05 -0.40 -23.15
N ALA A 556 2.81 0.64 -22.76
CA ALA A 556 4.25 0.69 -22.92
C ALA A 556 4.97 -0.33 -22.02
N ARG A 557 4.68 -0.34 -20.71
CA ARG A 557 5.32 -1.29 -19.77
C ARG A 557 5.10 -2.75 -20.18
N PHE A 558 3.89 -3.12 -20.55
CA PHE A 558 3.61 -4.51 -20.95
C PHE A 558 4.14 -4.84 -22.34
N GLY A 559 3.93 -3.95 -23.32
CA GLY A 559 4.29 -4.19 -24.71
C GLY A 559 5.78 -4.10 -24.99
N ASP A 560 6.48 -3.15 -24.34
CA ASP A 560 7.84 -2.79 -24.70
C ASP A 560 8.87 -3.34 -23.70
N GLU A 561 8.44 -3.69 -22.48
CA GLU A 561 9.33 -4.18 -21.42
C GLU A 561 8.97 -5.60 -20.96
N TYR A 562 7.76 -5.80 -20.39
CA TYR A 562 7.46 -7.03 -19.65
C TYR A 562 7.31 -8.26 -20.56
N LEU A 563 6.52 -8.18 -21.63
CA LEU A 563 6.33 -9.33 -22.53
C LEU A 563 7.60 -9.67 -23.33
N PRO A 564 8.34 -8.70 -23.91
CA PRO A 564 9.62 -8.99 -24.55
C PRO A 564 10.62 -9.65 -23.60
N ARG A 565 10.73 -9.15 -22.36
CA ARG A 565 11.61 -9.73 -21.35
C ARG A 565 11.16 -11.12 -20.92
N PHE A 566 9.87 -11.34 -20.69
CA PHE A 566 9.34 -12.66 -20.37
C PHE A 566 9.59 -13.67 -21.49
N ALA A 567 9.45 -13.26 -22.75
CA ALA A 567 9.77 -14.10 -23.89
C ALA A 567 11.27 -14.46 -23.96
N ALA A 568 12.15 -13.50 -23.72
CA ALA A 568 13.60 -13.69 -23.77
C ALA A 568 14.16 -14.48 -22.58
N ASP A 569 13.73 -14.15 -21.37
CA ASP A 569 14.32 -14.65 -20.12
C ASP A 569 13.64 -15.95 -19.63
N VAL A 570 12.40 -16.22 -20.06
CA VAL A 570 11.61 -17.37 -19.59
C VAL A 570 11.24 -18.32 -20.72
N LEU A 571 10.54 -17.84 -21.76
CA LEU A 571 10.00 -18.72 -22.79
C LEU A 571 11.08 -19.28 -23.72
N ALA A 572 12.08 -18.49 -24.12
CA ALA A 572 13.16 -18.97 -24.98
C ALA A 572 14.02 -20.04 -24.28
N PRO A 573 14.50 -19.85 -23.03
CA PRO A 573 15.19 -20.90 -22.28
C PRO A 573 14.35 -22.16 -22.05
N LEU A 574 13.04 -22.00 -21.82
CA LEU A 574 12.11 -23.14 -21.73
C LEU A 574 12.08 -23.91 -23.05
N ALA A 575 11.90 -23.22 -24.19
CA ALA A 575 11.84 -23.85 -25.50
C ALA A 575 13.16 -24.58 -25.88
N GLU A 576 14.32 -23.99 -25.54
CA GLU A 576 15.62 -24.66 -25.71
C GLU A 576 15.75 -25.92 -24.85
N SER A 577 15.25 -25.88 -23.61
CA SER A 577 15.24 -27.04 -22.71
C SER A 577 14.36 -28.16 -23.26
N VAL A 578 13.18 -27.83 -23.80
CA VAL A 578 12.29 -28.80 -24.45
C VAL A 578 12.97 -29.46 -25.65
N LEU A 579 13.58 -28.68 -26.54
CA LEU A 579 14.27 -29.20 -27.73
C LEU A 579 15.41 -30.16 -27.36
N ARG A 580 16.17 -29.82 -26.31
CA ARG A 580 17.27 -30.65 -25.80
C ARG A 580 16.76 -31.98 -25.26
N GLU A 581 15.74 -31.95 -24.41
CA GLU A 581 15.18 -33.16 -23.78
C GLU A 581 14.47 -34.08 -24.78
N GLN A 582 13.79 -33.50 -25.78
CA GLN A 582 13.15 -34.28 -26.86
C GLN A 582 14.12 -34.72 -27.97
N ARG A 583 15.42 -34.38 -27.87
CA ARG A 583 16.45 -34.67 -28.89
C ARG A 583 16.05 -34.22 -30.31
N ALA A 584 15.27 -33.14 -30.40
CA ALA A 584 14.96 -32.52 -31.67
C ALA A 584 16.22 -31.90 -32.28
N ALA A 585 16.26 -31.74 -33.61
CA ALA A 585 17.42 -31.14 -34.29
C ALA A 585 17.84 -29.83 -33.62
N PRO A 586 19.14 -29.59 -33.38
CA PRO A 586 19.61 -28.44 -32.61
C PRO A 586 19.15 -27.15 -33.30
N ARG A 587 18.26 -26.42 -32.62
CA ARG A 587 17.72 -25.14 -33.05
C ARG A 587 18.00 -24.14 -31.94
N ARG A 588 18.76 -23.09 -32.24
CA ARG A 588 18.82 -21.93 -31.31
C ARG A 588 17.58 -21.09 -31.55
N ILE A 589 16.79 -20.85 -30.50
CA ILE A 589 15.64 -19.96 -30.54
C ILE A 589 16.10 -18.64 -29.91
N ARG A 590 16.41 -17.65 -30.74
CA ARG A 590 16.66 -16.29 -30.25
C ARG A 590 15.39 -15.45 -30.40
N ALA A 591 14.87 -14.98 -29.28
CA ALA A 591 14.01 -13.81 -29.26
C ALA A 591 14.91 -12.60 -29.58
N VAL A 592 14.69 -11.95 -30.72
CA VAL A 592 15.30 -10.65 -30.98
C VAL A 592 14.45 -9.63 -30.22
N PRO A 593 15.04 -8.79 -29.35
CA PRO A 593 14.30 -7.69 -28.73
C PRO A 593 13.55 -6.90 -29.81
N GLY A 594 12.38 -6.38 -29.47
CA GLY A 594 11.70 -5.40 -30.32
C GLY A 594 12.61 -4.21 -30.67
N PRO A 595 12.17 -3.31 -31.55
CA PRO A 595 12.95 -2.13 -31.90
C PRO A 595 13.42 -1.39 -30.63
N PRO A 596 14.59 -0.73 -30.67
CA PRO A 596 15.16 -0.08 -29.49
C PRO A 596 14.15 0.88 -28.85
N PRO A 597 14.20 1.06 -27.51
CA PRO A 597 13.33 2.01 -26.82
C PRO A 597 13.42 3.38 -27.50
N GLY A 598 12.30 3.85 -28.06
CA GLY A 598 12.21 5.12 -28.79
C GLY A 598 11.84 5.04 -30.29
N ALA A 599 11.71 3.85 -30.89
CA ALA A 599 11.10 3.74 -32.21
C ALA A 599 9.61 4.15 -32.15
N PRO A 600 9.12 5.06 -33.02
CA PRO A 600 7.73 5.49 -32.97
C PRO A 600 6.81 4.29 -33.22
N PRO A 601 5.90 3.96 -32.29
CA PRO A 601 4.95 2.89 -32.53
C PRO A 601 4.08 3.25 -33.74
N ALA A 602 3.67 2.25 -34.53
CA ALA A 602 2.63 2.43 -35.53
C ALA A 602 1.40 3.09 -34.86
N PRO A 603 0.69 4.02 -35.53
CA PRO A 603 -0.35 4.86 -34.94
C PRO A 603 -1.67 4.07 -34.75
N ALA A 604 -1.60 2.92 -34.10
CA ALA A 604 -2.79 2.20 -33.68
C ALA A 604 -3.41 2.91 -32.47
N PRO A 605 -4.75 3.10 -32.45
CA PRO A 605 -5.46 3.64 -31.28
C PRO A 605 -5.10 2.87 -30.00
N LEU A 606 -4.95 3.58 -28.88
CA LEU A 606 -4.51 3.01 -27.59
C LEU A 606 -5.33 1.78 -27.17
N ARG A 607 -6.64 1.82 -27.39
CA ARG A 607 -7.54 0.68 -27.15
C ARG A 607 -7.12 -0.57 -27.92
N GLN A 608 -6.84 -0.42 -29.21
CA GLN A 608 -6.41 -1.53 -30.06
C GLN A 608 -5.08 -2.12 -29.59
N ARG A 609 -4.14 -1.27 -29.12
CA ARG A 609 -2.88 -1.71 -28.53
C ARG A 609 -3.12 -2.57 -27.28
N LEU A 610 -3.94 -2.10 -26.34
CA LEU A 610 -4.28 -2.85 -25.12
C LEU A 610 -5.02 -4.16 -25.43
N ASP A 611 -5.98 -4.14 -26.36
CA ASP A 611 -6.71 -5.34 -26.78
C ASP A 611 -5.78 -6.37 -27.45
N LEU A 612 -4.80 -5.89 -28.22
CA LEU A 612 -3.79 -6.75 -28.82
C LEU A 612 -2.88 -7.38 -27.77
N LEU A 613 -2.48 -6.61 -26.74
CA LEU A 613 -1.68 -7.14 -25.62
C LEU A 613 -2.44 -8.22 -24.84
N ASP A 614 -3.72 -8.00 -24.52
CA ASP A 614 -4.54 -9.00 -23.82
C ASP A 614 -4.66 -10.29 -24.63
N ARG A 615 -4.95 -10.18 -25.94
CA ARG A 615 -5.02 -11.33 -26.85
C ARG A 615 -3.69 -12.08 -26.93
N ARG A 616 -2.56 -11.37 -26.98
CA ARG A 616 -1.22 -12.00 -26.99
C ARG A 616 -0.96 -12.78 -25.71
N ILE A 617 -1.20 -12.16 -24.56
CA ILE A 617 -1.04 -12.82 -23.25
C ILE A 617 -1.94 -14.06 -23.17
N GLY A 618 -3.21 -13.93 -23.59
CA GLY A 618 -4.16 -15.04 -23.67
C GLY A 618 -3.69 -16.19 -24.56
N ALA A 619 -3.29 -15.90 -25.79
CA ALA A 619 -2.80 -16.90 -26.74
C ALA A 619 -1.51 -17.59 -26.26
N THR A 620 -0.58 -16.84 -25.66
CA THR A 620 0.60 -17.46 -25.01
C THR A 620 0.18 -18.36 -23.85
N LYS A 621 -0.81 -17.97 -23.05
CA LYS A 621 -1.34 -18.79 -21.95
C LYS A 621 -1.95 -20.09 -22.46
N GLU A 622 -2.76 -20.04 -23.52
CA GLU A 622 -3.35 -21.23 -24.14
C GLU A 622 -2.28 -22.24 -24.57
N LEU A 623 -1.17 -21.78 -25.17
CA LEU A 623 -0.05 -22.65 -25.55
C LEU A 623 0.63 -23.31 -24.34
N LEU A 624 0.83 -22.55 -23.26
CA LEU A 624 1.42 -23.07 -22.03
C LEU A 624 0.46 -24.04 -21.30
N VAL A 625 -0.84 -23.75 -21.29
CA VAL A 625 -1.87 -24.64 -20.74
C VAL A 625 -1.90 -25.96 -21.53
N ALA A 626 -1.89 -25.90 -22.87
CA ALA A 626 -1.84 -27.09 -23.71
C ALA A 626 -0.59 -27.94 -23.43
N GLY A 627 0.57 -27.31 -23.22
CA GLY A 627 1.78 -28.02 -22.86
C GLY A 627 1.73 -28.66 -21.47
N ALA A 628 1.16 -27.97 -20.48
CA ALA A 628 0.94 -28.53 -19.14
C ALA A 628 0.04 -29.77 -19.21
N ARG A 629 -1.06 -29.71 -19.97
CA ARG A 629 -1.97 -30.85 -20.22
C ARG A 629 -1.29 -32.02 -20.93
N ALA A 630 -0.26 -31.76 -21.74
CA ALA A 630 0.52 -32.82 -22.36
C ALA A 630 1.28 -33.65 -21.31
N PHE A 631 1.83 -33.02 -20.26
CA PHE A 631 2.43 -33.76 -19.14
C PHE A 631 1.40 -34.55 -18.36
N ASP A 632 0.21 -34.00 -18.14
CA ASP A 632 -0.88 -34.69 -17.45
C ASP A 632 -1.36 -35.93 -18.21
N THR A 633 -1.37 -35.85 -19.54
CA THR A 633 -1.86 -36.93 -20.42
C THR A 633 -0.80 -38.00 -20.66
N TRP A 634 0.43 -37.60 -20.97
CA TRP A 634 1.48 -38.51 -21.47
C TRP A 634 2.53 -38.87 -20.41
N GLY A 635 2.56 -38.19 -19.27
CA GLY A 635 3.59 -38.41 -18.25
C GLY A 635 4.99 -38.22 -18.82
N ASP A 636 5.91 -39.13 -18.50
CA ASP A 636 7.28 -39.12 -19.05
C ASP A 636 7.33 -39.37 -20.57
N ALA A 637 6.30 -39.97 -21.18
CA ALA A 637 6.27 -40.24 -22.62
C ALA A 637 6.16 -38.95 -23.47
N VAL A 638 5.81 -37.82 -22.84
CA VAL A 638 5.81 -36.50 -23.50
C VAL A 638 7.16 -36.15 -24.13
N LEU A 639 8.27 -36.69 -23.59
CA LEU A 639 9.61 -36.49 -24.12
C LEU A 639 9.83 -37.16 -25.50
N CYS A 640 9.01 -38.16 -25.85
CA CYS A 640 9.17 -38.95 -27.08
C CYS A 640 8.01 -38.79 -28.06
N GLN A 641 6.81 -38.40 -27.58
CA GLN A 641 5.57 -38.43 -28.38
C GLN A 641 4.86 -37.07 -28.48
N GLY A 642 5.30 -36.06 -27.74
CA GLY A 642 4.60 -34.76 -27.66
C GLY A 642 5.06 -33.71 -28.66
N GLU A 643 4.13 -32.87 -29.14
CA GLU A 643 4.44 -31.61 -29.85
C GLU A 643 4.89 -30.48 -28.89
N LEU A 644 5.44 -30.83 -27.73
CA LEU A 644 5.81 -29.90 -26.67
C LEU A 644 6.79 -28.83 -27.18
N TRP A 645 7.75 -29.21 -28.04
CA TRP A 645 8.66 -28.26 -28.66
C TRP A 645 7.95 -27.24 -29.57
N ARG A 646 6.86 -27.63 -30.26
CA ARG A 646 6.10 -26.71 -31.12
C ARG A 646 5.34 -25.70 -30.28
N LEU A 647 4.73 -26.15 -29.19
CA LEU A 647 4.03 -25.27 -28.24
C LEU A 647 4.99 -24.24 -27.64
N ALA A 648 6.15 -24.69 -27.17
CA ALA A 648 7.17 -23.81 -26.59
C ALA A 648 7.75 -22.84 -27.64
N ALA A 649 8.06 -23.33 -28.85
CA ALA A 649 8.59 -22.50 -29.93
C ALA A 649 7.56 -21.48 -30.44
N ALA A 650 6.27 -21.83 -30.46
CA ALA A 650 5.19 -20.92 -30.84
C ALA A 650 4.89 -19.86 -29.78
N ALA A 651 5.07 -20.17 -28.49
CA ALA A 651 4.79 -19.25 -27.39
C ALA A 651 5.71 -18.02 -27.41
N VAL A 652 6.99 -18.18 -27.79
CA VAL A 652 8.00 -17.10 -27.84
C VAL A 652 7.57 -15.93 -28.77
N PRO A 653 7.31 -16.14 -30.08
CA PRO A 653 6.92 -15.05 -30.98
C PRO A 653 5.55 -14.45 -30.65
N VAL A 654 4.60 -15.28 -30.20
CA VAL A 654 3.26 -14.81 -29.79
C VAL A 654 3.37 -13.82 -28.62
N CYS A 655 4.24 -14.13 -27.65
CA CYS A 655 4.49 -13.28 -26.48
C CYS A 655 5.29 -12.02 -26.83
N ALA A 656 6.41 -12.17 -27.55
CA ALA A 656 7.37 -11.09 -27.82
C ALA A 656 6.89 -10.04 -28.83
N ALA A 657 5.79 -10.30 -29.56
CA ALA A 657 5.34 -9.49 -30.68
C ALA A 657 6.34 -9.35 -31.85
N ALA A 658 7.44 -10.11 -31.84
CA ALA A 658 8.48 -10.05 -32.84
C ALA A 658 8.09 -10.86 -34.09
N ALA A 659 8.20 -10.24 -35.26
CA ALA A 659 8.03 -10.90 -36.56
C ALA A 659 9.15 -11.91 -36.87
N THR A 660 10.21 -11.99 -36.06
CA THR A 660 11.37 -12.85 -36.32
C THR A 660 11.87 -13.54 -35.06
N VAL A 661 11.55 -14.83 -34.95
CA VAL A 661 12.40 -15.81 -34.24
C VAL A 661 13.44 -16.26 -35.25
N ALA A 662 14.72 -15.95 -35.03
CA ALA A 662 15.78 -16.55 -35.82
C ALA A 662 16.01 -17.97 -35.29
N VAL A 663 15.45 -18.97 -35.97
CA VAL A 663 15.77 -20.38 -35.73
C VAL A 663 17.00 -20.72 -36.57
N SER A 664 18.19 -20.60 -35.98
CA SER A 664 19.43 -21.01 -36.67
C SER A 664 19.74 -22.47 -36.37
N VAL A 665 19.85 -23.30 -37.42
CA VAL A 665 20.44 -24.63 -37.34
C VAL A 665 21.96 -24.45 -37.35
N PRO A 666 22.72 -25.00 -36.38
CA PRO A 666 24.18 -25.03 -36.49
C PRO A 666 24.55 -25.73 -37.80
N ARG A 667 25.29 -25.06 -38.68
CA ARG A 667 25.92 -25.75 -39.82
C ARG A 667 26.79 -26.86 -39.24
N ALA A 668 26.59 -28.09 -39.69
CA ALA A 668 27.46 -29.21 -39.36
C ALA A 668 28.90 -28.83 -39.73
N ALA A 669 29.81 -29.03 -38.78
CA ALA A 669 31.25 -28.84 -38.98
C ALA A 669 31.84 -29.99 -39.80
#